data_AF-A0A3N5LPF8-F1
#
_entry.id   AF-A0A3N5LPF8-F1
#
_cell.length_a   1.000
_cell.length_b   1.000
_cell.length_c   1.000
_cell.angle_alpha   90.00
_cell.angle_beta   90.00
_cell.angle_gamma   90.00
#
_symmetry.space_group_name_H-M   'P 1'
#
loop_
_entity.id
_entity.type
_entity.pdbx_description
1 polymer ?
#
loop_
_entity_poly.entity_id
_entity_poly.type
_entity_poly.pdbx_seq_one_letter_code
_entity_poly.pdbx_strand_id
1 'polypeptide(L)'
;MLILITENQLDEWVRGNAEDAQGVIVELIWRLVAASSPNPRERRFPLPDSVGQPGPDGILDAVIGLEPFVPEGRSLWEIGTGLKAGAKATSDYKDVTKAVPEDTRRDATFIFVTPLSGRREWPHTWKGNAQAAWVKKRLKLNEWKDVRVIEATKMIDWLHHFPAVEVWLAQKIRNLPSGQVEIPEQRWNDLRSIGEPLPLIVDIFLANREPACAKLKDVLADTVVQLKLATHYPDQVTDFVAAYVASLDIESQVDAATRCLIVSGVDAWNTVCSYKTKHILIADAALDLNGDAGTKLIQKARRAGHSVVFGGPQGGIPDPASAPLPMPRPNQLREALVKSGYGEERARTLAQRSDGNLASLLRCLQNLSLLPEWAETSGAAELAIAAILGSWCDKLDGDRAAVEGLAGKQYGEWIGTMREIALRPGTPLVQRDGNWKFIARYEGWYTLGPKLFDEHLNRLLDIAISVLREDDPQFALPPEERYAASIHGKVLTHSHLLRNGIAESLALVGSHSRALESCTFGKAESTAALAVRKILAEADWVHWASVDSLLPLLAEAAPGEFLDAVERALHRNPCPFDALFAQEGRGITGGTNYLTGLLWALETLAWDGDYLVRVAICLAELAARDPGGQWANRPANSLTTVLLPWLPQTCASMSKRVAAARAVLVELPEVGWELLLGLLPQYHSVSFGTRKPAWRASIHDNWQQGVTNREYREQITAYSELAIGEARKDVSKLTALIEHLENLPQPAYDNLLQHLSSDPIAAMPEADRLRVWTGLVEFVTKHKKFPDAKWAM
;
A
#
# COMPACT_ATOMS: atom_id res chain seq x y z
N MET A 1 6.31 -21.86 11.81
CA MET A 1 7.53 -21.75 12.62
C MET A 1 8.61 -22.35 11.76
N LEU A 2 9.57 -21.52 11.33
CA LEU A 2 10.64 -21.92 10.40
C LEU A 2 11.40 -23.11 10.97
N ILE A 3 11.67 -24.12 10.14
CA ILE A 3 12.58 -25.23 10.44
C ILE A 3 13.64 -25.24 9.34
N LEU A 4 14.82 -24.67 9.63
CA LEU A 4 15.95 -24.59 8.69
C LEU A 4 16.86 -25.81 8.79
N ILE A 5 16.96 -26.40 9.98
CA ILE A 5 17.68 -27.65 10.23
C ILE A 5 16.78 -28.62 10.99
N THR A 6 16.64 -29.81 10.43
CA THR A 6 15.98 -30.93 11.10
C THR A 6 16.97 -31.76 11.92
N GLU A 7 16.45 -32.50 12.88
CA GLU A 7 17.21 -33.49 13.67
C GLU A 7 18.02 -34.44 12.76
N ASN A 8 17.43 -34.82 11.62
CA ASN A 8 18.05 -35.74 10.66
C ASN A 8 19.23 -35.12 9.94
N GLN A 9 19.07 -33.88 9.47
CA GLN A 9 20.15 -33.16 8.78
C GLN A 9 21.34 -32.95 9.71
N LEU A 10 21.08 -32.68 10.99
CA LEU A 10 22.13 -32.55 11.99
C LEU A 10 22.86 -33.90 12.23
N ASP A 11 22.12 -34.99 12.45
CA ASP A 11 22.72 -36.33 12.68
C ASP A 11 23.49 -36.83 11.43
N GLU A 12 22.89 -36.74 10.24
CA GLU A 12 23.51 -37.08 8.96
C GLU A 12 24.81 -36.31 8.73
N TRP A 13 24.78 -35.00 8.95
CA TRP A 13 25.95 -34.16 8.76
C TRP A 13 27.07 -34.51 9.73
N VAL A 14 26.77 -34.70 11.02
CA VAL A 14 27.77 -35.07 12.01
C VAL A 14 28.43 -36.40 11.68
N ARG A 15 27.65 -37.39 11.21
CA ARG A 15 28.21 -38.69 10.81
C ARG A 15 29.04 -38.61 9.53
N GLY A 16 28.67 -37.74 8.60
CA GLY A 16 29.40 -37.51 7.35
C GLY A 16 30.68 -36.68 7.52
N ASN A 17 30.79 -35.88 8.58
CA ASN A 17 31.84 -34.86 8.75
C ASN A 17 32.48 -34.92 10.15
N ALA A 18 32.86 -36.14 10.59
CA ALA A 18 33.32 -36.38 11.96
C ALA A 18 34.53 -35.54 12.41
N GLU A 19 35.41 -35.14 11.49
CA GLU A 19 36.59 -34.31 11.78
C GLU A 19 36.20 -32.86 12.15
N ASP A 20 35.24 -32.27 11.41
CA ASP A 20 34.79 -30.89 11.61
C ASP A 20 33.66 -30.77 12.65
N ALA A 21 32.88 -31.84 12.82
CA ALA A 21 31.66 -31.84 13.62
C ALA A 21 31.90 -31.45 15.08
N GLN A 22 33.00 -31.90 15.70
CA GLN A 22 33.29 -31.58 17.10
C GLN A 22 33.40 -30.06 17.30
N GLY A 23 34.15 -29.35 16.45
CA GLY A 23 34.32 -27.90 16.57
C GLY A 23 33.00 -27.14 16.37
N VAL A 24 32.25 -27.51 15.34
CA VAL A 24 30.96 -26.86 15.02
C VAL A 24 29.93 -27.07 16.12
N ILE A 25 29.84 -28.27 16.71
CA ILE A 25 28.87 -28.55 17.78
C ILE A 25 29.26 -27.86 19.09
N VAL A 26 30.55 -27.74 19.41
CA VAL A 26 30.99 -26.96 20.58
C VAL A 26 30.64 -25.48 20.40
N GLU A 27 30.89 -24.90 19.22
CA GLU A 27 30.51 -23.51 18.93
C GLU A 27 28.98 -23.31 18.95
N LEU A 28 28.21 -24.28 18.43
CA LEU A 28 26.75 -24.28 18.49
C LEU A 28 26.25 -24.19 19.93
N ILE A 29 26.76 -25.02 20.83
CA ILE A 29 26.37 -25.02 22.25
C ILE A 29 26.79 -23.71 22.92
N TRP A 30 27.98 -23.19 22.62
CA TRP A 30 28.40 -21.89 23.13
C TRP A 30 27.43 -20.76 22.70
N ARG A 31 27.03 -20.72 21.41
CA ARG A 31 26.07 -19.73 20.89
C ARG A 31 24.70 -19.86 21.55
N LEU A 32 24.19 -21.09 21.68
CA LEU A 32 22.91 -21.36 22.33
C LEU A 32 22.92 -20.97 23.82
N VAL A 33 23.97 -21.32 24.56
CA VAL A 33 24.16 -20.91 25.96
C VAL A 33 24.28 -19.39 26.07
N ALA A 34 25.03 -18.74 25.19
CA ALA A 34 25.21 -17.30 25.21
C ALA A 34 23.91 -16.53 24.94
N ALA A 35 23.07 -17.05 24.03
CA ALA A 35 21.76 -16.48 23.75
C ALA A 35 20.76 -16.76 24.90
N SER A 36 20.86 -17.91 25.55
CA SER A 36 19.97 -18.32 26.65
C SER A 36 20.29 -17.67 27.98
N SER A 37 21.56 -17.34 28.22
CA SER A 37 22.04 -16.70 29.45
C SER A 37 23.03 -15.58 29.08
N PRO A 38 22.53 -14.36 28.83
CA PRO A 38 23.37 -13.26 28.36
C PRO A 38 24.35 -12.74 29.42
N ASN A 39 24.00 -12.83 30.72
CA ASN A 39 24.82 -12.35 31.84
C ASN A 39 25.06 -13.42 32.92
N PRO A 40 25.79 -14.50 32.60
CA PRO A 40 26.13 -15.52 33.59
C PRO A 40 27.26 -15.01 34.51
N ARG A 41 27.37 -15.58 35.71
CA ARG A 41 28.50 -15.35 36.63
C ARG A 41 29.81 -15.92 36.07
N GLU A 42 29.71 -16.99 35.30
CA GLU A 42 30.84 -17.66 34.65
C GLU A 42 30.37 -18.29 33.33
N ARG A 43 31.15 -18.16 32.25
CA ARG A 43 30.91 -18.87 30.98
C ARG A 43 32.24 -19.17 30.29
N ARG A 44 32.57 -20.46 30.19
CA ARG A 44 33.75 -20.98 29.50
C ARG A 44 33.34 -22.15 28.62
N PHE A 45 33.44 -21.99 27.30
CA PHE A 45 33.39 -23.08 26.33
C PHE A 45 34.56 -22.86 25.37
N PRO A 46 35.52 -23.79 25.24
CA PRO A 46 36.64 -23.63 24.32
C PRO A 46 36.13 -23.64 22.88
N LEU A 47 36.34 -22.54 22.14
CA LEU A 47 36.00 -22.46 20.71
C LEU A 47 36.91 -23.37 19.86
N PRO A 48 36.59 -23.62 18.57
CA PRO A 48 37.21 -24.68 17.75
C PRO A 48 38.75 -24.73 17.76
N ASP A 49 39.42 -23.57 17.83
CA ASP A 49 40.90 -23.46 17.84
C ASP A 49 41.54 -23.81 19.20
N SER A 50 40.74 -24.23 20.19
CA SER A 50 41.18 -24.54 21.56
C SER A 50 40.57 -25.83 22.13
N VAL A 51 40.07 -26.71 21.26
CA VAL A 51 39.55 -28.03 21.65
C VAL A 51 40.70 -28.93 22.13
N GLY A 52 40.50 -29.67 23.23
CA GLY A 52 41.51 -30.57 23.82
C GLY A 52 42.24 -30.01 25.04
N GLN A 53 41.81 -28.87 25.59
CA GLN A 53 42.31 -28.38 26.87
C GLN A 53 41.87 -29.27 28.04
N PRO A 54 42.69 -29.39 29.10
CA PRO A 54 42.31 -30.15 30.29
C PRO A 54 41.09 -29.52 31.00
N GLY A 55 40.17 -30.37 31.45
CA GLY A 55 38.91 -29.98 32.11
C GLY A 55 37.67 -30.25 31.24
N PRO A 56 36.48 -29.87 31.70
CA PRO A 56 35.24 -30.08 30.96
C PRO A 56 35.17 -29.23 29.69
N ASP A 57 34.42 -29.72 28.69
CA ASP A 57 34.15 -29.03 27.42
C ASP A 57 33.38 -27.71 27.62
N GLY A 58 32.70 -27.54 28.74
CA GLY A 58 32.11 -26.26 29.12
C GLY A 58 31.84 -26.09 30.61
N ILE A 59 31.86 -24.84 31.08
CA ILE A 59 31.48 -24.41 32.43
C ILE A 59 30.57 -23.20 32.30
N LEU A 60 29.44 -23.23 32.98
CA LEU A 60 28.48 -22.13 33.00
C LEU A 60 27.92 -21.96 34.42
N ASP A 61 27.92 -20.74 34.94
CA ASP A 61 27.19 -20.37 36.17
C ASP A 61 26.11 -19.35 35.81
N ALA A 62 24.90 -19.84 35.58
CA ALA A 62 23.78 -19.03 35.10
C ALA A 62 22.99 -18.43 36.27
N VAL A 63 22.71 -17.13 36.21
CA VAL A 63 21.88 -16.44 37.23
C VAL A 63 20.41 -16.81 37.11
N ILE A 64 19.93 -16.99 35.88
CA ILE A 64 18.57 -17.43 35.55
C ILE A 64 18.71 -18.56 34.53
N GLY A 65 18.07 -19.70 34.81
CA GLY A 65 18.01 -20.84 33.90
C GLY A 65 16.99 -20.68 32.77
N LEU A 66 17.18 -21.43 31.69
CA LEU A 66 16.22 -21.62 30.61
C LEU A 66 15.91 -23.12 30.51
N GLU A 67 14.89 -23.57 31.24
CA GLU A 67 14.50 -24.98 31.24
C GLU A 67 13.91 -25.42 29.89
N PRO A 68 14.21 -26.63 29.38
CA PRO A 68 15.03 -27.67 30.00
C PRO A 68 16.55 -27.58 29.71
N PHE A 69 16.98 -26.56 28.95
CA PHE A 69 18.30 -26.51 28.30
C PHE A 69 19.43 -26.05 29.23
N VAL A 70 19.22 -24.95 29.96
CA VAL A 70 20.22 -24.32 30.83
C VAL A 70 19.69 -24.29 32.26
N PRO A 71 20.28 -25.04 33.21
CA PRO A 71 19.88 -24.98 34.61
C PRO A 71 20.33 -23.67 35.28
N GLU A 72 19.64 -23.26 36.34
CA GLU A 72 20.09 -22.19 37.22
C GLU A 72 21.26 -22.63 38.11
N GLY A 73 22.28 -21.78 38.22
CA GLY A 73 23.52 -22.02 38.95
C GLY A 73 24.61 -22.66 38.10
N ARG A 74 25.60 -23.27 38.78
CA ARG A 74 26.78 -23.85 38.13
C ARG A 74 26.46 -25.16 37.40
N SER A 75 26.98 -25.31 36.19
CA SER A 75 26.86 -26.50 35.36
C SER A 75 28.16 -26.79 34.61
N LEU A 76 28.47 -28.08 34.46
CA LEU A 76 29.64 -28.58 33.74
C LEU A 76 29.16 -29.41 32.56
N TRP A 77 29.74 -29.15 31.39
CA TRP A 77 29.27 -29.64 30.10
C TRP A 77 30.33 -30.51 29.44
N GLU A 78 29.88 -31.65 28.91
CA GLU A 78 30.66 -32.60 28.13
C GLU A 78 29.97 -32.81 26.78
N ILE A 79 30.71 -32.69 25.67
CA ILE A 79 30.16 -32.65 24.32
C ILE A 79 30.74 -33.80 23.49
N GLY A 80 29.91 -34.81 23.21
CA GLY A 80 30.32 -35.98 22.43
C GLY A 80 29.65 -36.04 21.07
N THR A 81 30.44 -35.90 19.99
CA THR A 81 29.95 -36.05 18.60
C THR A 81 30.15 -37.46 18.01
N GLY A 82 30.85 -38.35 18.73
CA GLY A 82 31.16 -39.70 18.26
C GLY A 82 29.99 -40.69 18.32
N LEU A 83 30.04 -41.71 17.45
CA LEU A 83 28.99 -42.73 17.27
C LEU A 83 28.59 -43.49 18.55
N LYS A 84 29.48 -43.61 19.54
CA LYS A 84 29.24 -44.33 20.81
C LYS A 84 28.86 -43.38 21.95
N ALA A 85 27.90 -42.48 21.72
CA ALA A 85 27.52 -41.42 22.66
C ALA A 85 27.29 -41.89 24.11
N GLY A 86 26.55 -42.98 24.33
CA GLY A 86 26.29 -43.47 25.69
C GLY A 86 27.53 -44.02 26.43
N ALA A 87 28.50 -44.57 25.69
CA ALA A 87 29.77 -45.00 26.27
C ALA A 87 30.66 -43.78 26.61
N LYS A 88 30.70 -42.78 25.72
CA LYS A 88 31.39 -41.50 25.94
C LYS A 88 30.84 -40.77 27.16
N ALA A 89 29.51 -40.58 27.22
CA ALA A 89 28.82 -40.00 28.37
C ALA A 89 29.19 -40.69 29.70
N THR A 90 29.31 -42.02 29.68
CA THR A 90 29.69 -42.80 30.87
C THR A 90 31.16 -42.60 31.27
N SER A 91 32.06 -42.46 30.30
CA SER A 91 33.48 -42.17 30.56
C SER A 91 33.61 -40.78 31.14
N ASP A 92 33.07 -39.77 30.45
CA ASP A 92 33.22 -38.37 30.83
C ASP A 92 32.61 -38.09 32.19
N TYR A 93 31.42 -38.63 32.45
CA TYR A 93 30.81 -38.53 33.78
C TYR A 93 31.76 -39.04 34.88
N LYS A 94 32.43 -40.17 34.68
CA LYS A 94 33.38 -40.71 35.67
C LYS A 94 34.62 -39.84 35.81
N ASP A 95 35.16 -39.38 34.69
CA ASP A 95 36.40 -38.59 34.66
C ASP A 95 36.17 -37.22 35.32
N VAL A 96 35.08 -36.52 34.98
CA VAL A 96 34.68 -35.27 35.61
C VAL A 96 34.32 -35.48 37.08
N THR A 97 33.60 -36.54 37.43
CA THR A 97 33.25 -36.83 38.84
C THR A 97 34.50 -37.06 39.70
N LYS A 98 35.53 -37.69 39.13
CA LYS A 98 36.82 -37.90 39.81
C LYS A 98 37.64 -36.61 39.91
N ALA A 99 37.59 -35.76 38.88
CA ALA A 99 38.39 -34.54 38.81
C ALA A 99 37.81 -33.37 39.63
N VAL A 100 36.49 -33.31 39.82
CA VAL A 100 35.81 -32.19 40.49
C VAL A 100 35.56 -32.49 41.97
N PRO A 101 35.96 -31.59 42.91
CA PRO A 101 35.73 -31.76 44.34
C PRO A 101 34.25 -31.96 44.70
N GLU A 102 33.99 -32.77 45.73
CA GLU A 102 32.62 -33.16 46.12
C GLU A 102 31.71 -31.96 46.42
N ASP A 103 32.20 -30.96 47.16
CA ASP A 103 31.43 -29.77 47.49
C ASP A 103 30.98 -29.00 46.24
N THR A 104 31.83 -28.93 45.22
CA THR A 104 31.47 -28.31 43.93
C THR A 104 30.45 -29.14 43.16
N ARG A 105 30.56 -30.47 43.18
CA ARG A 105 29.62 -31.35 42.47
C ARG A 105 28.22 -31.30 43.07
N ARG A 106 28.11 -31.26 44.41
CA ARG A 106 26.82 -31.20 45.10
C ARG A 106 26.02 -29.93 44.80
N ASP A 107 26.69 -28.86 44.38
CA ASP A 107 26.08 -27.59 43.98
C ASP A 107 26.01 -27.36 42.47
N ALA A 108 26.52 -28.30 41.65
CA ALA A 108 26.58 -28.16 40.19
C ALA A 108 25.80 -29.25 39.43
N THR A 109 25.33 -28.91 38.23
CA THR A 109 24.66 -29.84 37.30
C THR A 109 25.63 -30.39 36.27
N PHE A 110 25.68 -31.71 36.09
CA PHE A 110 26.42 -32.33 34.98
C PHE A 110 25.53 -32.41 33.74
N ILE A 111 26.04 -31.97 32.59
CA ILE A 111 25.30 -31.96 31.32
C ILE A 111 26.12 -32.67 30.24
N PHE A 112 25.54 -33.69 29.63
CA PHE A 112 26.11 -34.32 28.45
C PHE A 112 25.34 -33.94 27.19
N VAL A 113 26.05 -33.50 26.16
CA VAL A 113 25.48 -33.11 24.87
C VAL A 113 25.90 -34.10 23.79
N THR A 114 24.94 -34.50 22.96
CA THR A 114 25.18 -35.30 21.75
C THR A 114 24.34 -34.77 20.59
N PRO A 115 24.92 -34.46 19.42
CA PRO A 115 24.17 -34.04 18.24
C PRO A 115 23.53 -35.23 17.49
N LEU A 116 23.73 -36.46 17.96
CA LEU A 116 23.10 -37.66 17.39
C LEU A 116 21.66 -37.82 17.89
N SER A 117 20.77 -38.25 17.01
CA SER A 117 19.36 -38.51 17.28
C SER A 117 19.19 -39.60 18.34
N GLY A 118 18.34 -39.36 19.35
CA GLY A 118 17.91 -40.40 20.29
C GLY A 118 16.76 -41.28 19.79
N ARG A 119 16.19 -40.96 18.62
CA ARG A 119 14.94 -41.55 18.11
C ARG A 119 15.16 -42.48 16.91
N ARG A 120 16.18 -42.23 16.10
CA ARG A 120 16.46 -42.98 14.86
C ARG A 120 16.93 -44.42 15.07
N GLU A 121 16.80 -45.24 14.04
CA GLU A 121 17.24 -46.65 14.01
C GLU A 121 18.62 -46.82 13.35
N TRP A 122 19.49 -45.85 13.53
CA TRP A 122 20.83 -45.92 12.97
C TRP A 122 21.76 -46.79 13.83
N PRO A 123 22.79 -47.44 13.25
CA PRO A 123 23.80 -48.15 14.02
C PRO A 123 24.38 -47.25 15.12
N HIS A 124 24.52 -47.82 16.32
CA HIS A 124 25.05 -47.16 17.53
C HIS A 124 24.20 -46.01 18.11
N THR A 125 22.94 -45.87 17.71
CA THR A 125 22.03 -44.86 18.29
C THR A 125 21.80 -45.07 19.79
N TRP A 126 22.04 -44.04 20.59
CA TRP A 126 21.73 -44.05 22.02
C TRP A 126 20.27 -43.68 22.24
N LYS A 127 19.39 -44.69 22.25
CA LYS A 127 17.92 -44.49 22.29
C LYS A 127 17.45 -43.72 23.54
N GLY A 128 16.37 -42.94 23.38
CA GLY A 128 15.78 -42.13 24.46
C GLY A 128 15.49 -42.90 25.77
N ASN A 129 14.96 -44.13 25.70
CA ASN A 129 14.73 -44.96 26.89
C ASN A 129 16.03 -45.32 27.61
N ALA A 130 17.10 -45.59 26.85
CA ALA A 130 18.42 -45.90 27.40
C ALA A 130 19.09 -44.64 28.00
N GLN A 131 18.88 -43.47 27.40
CA GLN A 131 19.30 -42.18 27.95
C GLN A 131 18.60 -41.90 29.29
N ALA A 132 17.27 -42.05 29.34
CA ALA A 132 16.48 -41.85 30.55
C ALA A 132 16.89 -42.81 31.68
N ALA A 133 17.12 -44.09 31.34
CA ALA A 133 17.64 -45.07 32.30
C ALA A 133 19.04 -44.70 32.81
N TRP A 134 19.91 -44.18 31.93
CA TRP A 134 21.25 -43.72 32.28
C TRP A 134 21.21 -42.53 33.25
N VAL A 135 20.42 -41.49 32.96
CA VAL A 135 20.23 -40.32 33.83
C VAL A 135 19.69 -40.74 35.19
N LYS A 136 18.62 -41.56 35.21
CA LYS A 136 18.01 -42.06 36.46
C LYS A 136 19.00 -42.84 37.32
N LYS A 137 19.90 -43.62 36.70
CA LYS A 137 20.93 -44.36 37.41
C LYS A 137 21.97 -43.42 38.05
N ARG A 138 22.35 -42.33 37.39
CA ARG A 138 23.35 -41.36 37.90
C ARG A 138 22.79 -40.43 38.96
N LEU A 139 21.55 -39.96 38.80
CA LEU A 139 20.87 -39.19 39.83
C LEU A 139 20.80 -39.94 41.18
N LYS A 140 20.60 -41.27 41.15
CA LYS A 140 20.59 -42.11 42.37
C LYS A 140 21.93 -42.20 43.10
N LEU A 141 23.04 -41.85 42.45
CA LEU A 141 24.35 -41.85 43.08
C LEU A 141 24.56 -40.62 43.97
N ASN A 142 23.71 -39.59 43.83
CA ASN A 142 23.79 -38.32 44.58
C ASN A 142 25.18 -37.67 44.52
N GLU A 143 25.90 -37.87 43.42
CA GLU A 143 27.25 -37.31 43.22
C GLU A 143 27.21 -35.87 42.71
N TRP A 144 26.10 -35.45 42.07
CA TRP A 144 25.89 -34.13 41.48
C TRP A 144 24.53 -33.58 41.89
N LYS A 145 24.35 -32.25 41.86
CA LYS A 145 23.05 -31.60 42.11
C LYS A 145 21.96 -32.12 41.16
N ASP A 146 22.31 -32.24 39.88
CA ASP A 146 21.45 -32.76 38.81
C ASP A 146 22.31 -33.32 37.66
N VAL A 147 21.70 -34.15 36.80
CA VAL A 147 22.35 -34.79 35.64
C VAL A 147 21.42 -34.71 34.43
N ARG A 148 21.85 -34.08 33.34
CA ARG A 148 21.04 -33.89 32.12
C ARG A 148 21.72 -34.42 30.87
N VAL A 149 20.89 -34.78 29.90
CA VAL A 149 21.31 -35.12 28.53
C VAL A 149 20.54 -34.25 27.55
N ILE A 150 21.28 -33.59 26.65
CA ILE A 150 20.76 -32.83 25.51
C ILE A 150 21.14 -33.58 24.24
N GLU A 151 20.16 -34.22 23.61
CA GLU A 151 20.33 -34.92 22.33
C GLU A 151 19.78 -34.09 21.15
N ALA A 152 19.99 -34.54 19.92
CA ALA A 152 19.66 -33.80 18.71
C ALA A 152 18.24 -33.21 18.71
N THR A 153 17.21 -33.96 19.14
CA THR A 153 15.83 -33.45 19.18
C THR A 153 15.72 -32.24 20.09
N LYS A 154 16.30 -32.31 21.29
CA LYS A 154 16.36 -31.17 22.23
C LYS A 154 17.20 -30.02 21.69
N MET A 155 18.25 -30.28 20.91
CA MET A 155 19.05 -29.21 20.30
C MET A 155 18.25 -28.45 19.24
N ILE A 156 17.48 -29.16 18.40
CA ILE A 156 16.59 -28.53 17.43
C ILE A 156 15.50 -27.71 18.15
N ASP A 157 14.91 -28.28 19.21
CA ASP A 157 13.96 -27.55 20.05
C ASP A 157 14.59 -26.30 20.72
N TRP A 158 15.87 -26.35 21.06
CA TRP A 158 16.60 -25.20 21.57
C TRP A 158 16.85 -24.15 20.47
N LEU A 159 17.26 -24.58 19.27
CA LEU A 159 17.51 -23.69 18.11
C LEU A 159 16.28 -22.91 17.69
N HIS A 160 15.11 -23.54 17.79
CA HIS A 160 13.80 -22.92 17.56
C HIS A 160 13.52 -21.69 18.43
N HIS A 161 14.15 -21.56 19.60
CA HIS A 161 14.05 -20.37 20.44
C HIS A 161 15.01 -19.25 19.97
N PHE A 162 16.00 -19.57 19.14
CA PHE A 162 17.07 -18.67 18.70
C PHE A 162 17.35 -18.77 17.18
N PRO A 163 16.47 -18.22 16.31
CA PRO A 163 16.57 -18.33 14.86
C PRO A 163 17.92 -17.89 14.27
N ALA A 164 18.56 -16.88 14.86
CA ALA A 164 19.89 -16.42 14.41
C ALA A 164 20.98 -17.50 14.55
N VAL A 165 20.88 -18.37 15.56
CA VAL A 165 21.81 -19.48 15.77
C VAL A 165 21.50 -20.63 14.81
N GLU A 166 20.22 -20.85 14.52
CA GLU A 166 19.77 -21.84 13.53
C GLU A 166 20.25 -21.50 12.12
N VAL A 167 20.15 -20.23 11.70
CA VAL A 167 20.68 -19.73 10.43
C VAL A 167 22.20 -19.95 10.34
N TRP A 168 22.94 -19.61 11.41
CA TRP A 168 24.38 -19.84 11.46
C TRP A 168 24.73 -21.33 11.29
N LEU A 169 24.02 -22.22 11.98
CA LEU A 169 24.25 -23.66 11.88
C LEU A 169 23.92 -24.16 10.47
N ALA A 170 22.86 -23.64 9.85
CA ALA A 170 22.49 -23.97 8.48
C ALA A 170 23.60 -23.56 7.50
N GLN A 171 24.21 -22.39 7.70
CA GLN A 171 25.36 -21.94 6.90
C GLN A 171 26.58 -22.86 7.09
N LYS A 172 26.86 -23.30 8.32
CA LYS A 172 27.98 -24.22 8.61
C LYS A 172 27.76 -25.62 8.03
N ILE A 173 26.59 -26.21 8.25
CA ILE A 173 26.24 -27.56 7.77
C ILE A 173 26.19 -27.60 6.23
N ARG A 174 25.72 -26.52 5.61
CA ARG A 174 25.62 -26.42 4.14
C ARG A 174 26.89 -25.88 3.49
N ASN A 175 27.86 -25.34 4.23
CA ASN A 175 29.05 -24.67 3.70
C ASN A 175 28.73 -23.47 2.78
N LEU A 176 27.71 -22.68 3.12
CA LEU A 176 27.29 -21.51 2.34
C LEU A 176 28.06 -20.25 2.77
N PRO A 177 28.51 -19.38 1.84
CA PRO A 177 29.07 -18.07 2.19
C PRO A 177 28.08 -17.26 3.03
N SER A 178 28.55 -16.74 4.17
CA SER A 178 27.69 -16.03 5.14
C SER A 178 27.01 -14.82 4.50
N GLY A 179 25.67 -14.78 4.55
CA GLY A 179 24.88 -13.62 4.12
C GLY A 179 24.58 -13.50 2.62
N GLN A 180 24.96 -14.47 1.79
CA GLN A 180 24.68 -14.46 0.34
C GLN A 180 23.59 -15.45 -0.10
N VAL A 181 23.02 -16.20 0.85
CA VAL A 181 21.93 -17.16 0.60
C VAL A 181 20.82 -17.01 1.62
N GLU A 182 19.59 -16.98 1.12
CA GLU A 182 18.35 -16.89 1.87
C GLU A 182 17.36 -17.94 1.33
N ILE A 183 16.36 -18.34 2.13
CA ILE A 183 15.24 -19.17 1.64
C ILE A 183 13.97 -18.34 1.46
N PRO A 184 13.06 -18.71 0.52
CA PRO A 184 11.83 -17.95 0.26
C PRO A 184 10.96 -17.70 1.50
N GLU A 185 10.91 -18.64 2.44
CA GLU A 185 10.14 -18.47 3.69
C GLU A 185 10.71 -17.36 4.59
N GLN A 186 12.04 -17.25 4.67
CA GLN A 186 12.69 -16.18 5.42
C GLN A 186 12.37 -14.82 4.78
N ARG A 187 12.56 -14.72 3.46
CA ARG A 187 12.24 -13.50 2.69
C ARG A 187 10.78 -13.09 2.87
N TRP A 188 9.87 -14.04 2.83
CA TRP A 188 8.44 -13.77 3.02
C TRP A 188 8.13 -13.28 4.45
N ASN A 189 8.77 -13.84 5.47
CA ASN A 189 8.57 -13.40 6.84
C ASN A 189 9.09 -11.98 7.08
N ASP A 190 10.22 -11.62 6.46
CA ASP A 190 10.71 -10.25 6.50
C ASP A 190 9.73 -9.30 5.78
N LEU A 191 9.29 -9.65 4.57
CA LEU A 191 8.34 -8.84 3.80
C LEU A 191 7.00 -8.63 4.51
N ARG A 192 6.37 -9.69 5.04
CA ARG A 192 5.08 -9.55 5.74
C ARG A 192 5.21 -8.68 6.99
N SER A 193 6.36 -8.72 7.68
CA SER A 193 6.60 -7.97 8.91
C SER A 193 6.67 -6.45 8.68
N ILE A 194 7.00 -6.01 7.46
CA ILE A 194 7.01 -4.59 7.08
C ILE A 194 5.64 -3.92 7.30
N GLY A 195 4.55 -4.69 7.17
CA GLY A 195 3.19 -4.18 7.40
C GLY A 195 2.78 -4.07 8.86
N GLU A 196 3.57 -4.59 9.82
CA GLU A 196 3.15 -4.68 11.22
C GLU A 196 2.66 -3.34 11.81
N PRO A 197 1.55 -3.33 12.56
CA PRO A 197 0.84 -4.49 13.13
C PRO A 197 -0.11 -5.23 12.16
N LEU A 198 -0.28 -4.74 10.93
CA LEU A 198 -1.13 -5.36 9.90
C LEU A 198 -0.24 -6.07 8.86
N PRO A 199 0.13 -7.35 9.07
CA PRO A 199 1.11 -8.02 8.21
C PRO A 199 0.63 -8.06 6.75
N LEU A 200 1.54 -7.86 5.81
CA LEU A 200 1.23 -7.90 4.39
C LEU A 200 0.83 -9.33 3.96
N ILE A 201 -0.13 -9.42 3.05
CA ILE A 201 -0.62 -10.68 2.49
C ILE A 201 -0.04 -10.93 1.09
N VAL A 202 0.04 -12.21 0.69
CA VAL A 202 0.62 -12.65 -0.59
C VAL A 202 -0.07 -11.98 -1.80
N ASP A 203 -1.37 -11.69 -1.71
CA ASP A 203 -2.16 -11.07 -2.79
C ASP A 203 -1.57 -9.75 -3.29
N ILE A 204 -0.91 -8.98 -2.41
CA ILE A 204 -0.25 -7.72 -2.76
C ILE A 204 0.87 -7.94 -3.79
N PHE A 205 1.61 -9.04 -3.66
CA PHE A 205 2.79 -9.36 -4.48
C PHE A 205 2.48 -10.27 -5.67
N LEU A 206 1.27 -10.85 -5.72
CA LEU A 206 0.81 -11.75 -6.77
C LEU A 206 -0.21 -11.12 -7.73
N ALA A 207 -0.82 -9.99 -7.37
CA ALA A 207 -1.79 -9.30 -8.22
C ALA A 207 -1.20 -8.93 -9.59
N ASN A 208 -1.96 -9.19 -10.66
CA ASN A 208 -1.59 -8.93 -12.07
C ASN A 208 -0.41 -9.77 -12.58
N ARG A 209 -0.08 -10.90 -11.93
CA ARG A 209 1.11 -11.73 -12.22
C ARG A 209 0.80 -13.19 -12.52
N GLU A 210 -0.43 -13.49 -12.95
CA GLU A 210 -0.91 -14.85 -13.23
C GLU A 210 -0.01 -15.63 -14.21
N PRO A 211 0.51 -15.03 -15.31
CA PRO A 211 1.42 -15.72 -16.22
C PRO A 211 2.76 -16.11 -15.55
N ALA A 212 3.29 -15.25 -14.67
CA ALA A 212 4.50 -15.53 -13.91
C ALA A 212 4.26 -16.64 -12.88
N CYS A 213 3.10 -16.64 -12.20
CA CYS A 213 2.70 -17.70 -11.28
C CYS A 213 2.64 -19.07 -11.97
N ALA A 214 2.03 -19.12 -13.17
CA ALA A 214 1.94 -20.36 -13.95
C ALA A 214 3.33 -20.91 -14.33
N LYS A 215 4.25 -20.05 -14.77
CA LYS A 215 5.61 -20.47 -15.11
C LYS A 215 6.46 -20.85 -13.90
N LEU A 216 6.27 -20.18 -12.76
CA LEU A 216 6.97 -20.56 -11.54
C LEU A 216 6.50 -21.92 -11.03
N LYS A 217 5.20 -22.24 -11.18
CA LYS A 217 4.66 -23.58 -10.93
C LYS A 217 5.38 -24.65 -11.75
N ASP A 218 5.59 -24.39 -13.04
CA ASP A 218 6.31 -25.30 -13.94
C ASP A 218 7.77 -25.53 -13.49
N VAL A 219 8.43 -24.49 -12.96
CA VAL A 219 9.79 -24.62 -12.39
C VAL A 219 9.80 -25.48 -11.14
N LEU A 220 8.86 -25.28 -10.20
CA LEU A 220 8.75 -26.09 -8.98
C LEU A 220 8.46 -27.57 -9.31
N ALA A 221 7.64 -27.81 -10.34
CA ALA A 221 7.30 -29.12 -10.88
C ALA A 221 8.40 -29.74 -11.76
N ASP A 222 9.57 -29.10 -11.88
CA ASP A 222 10.71 -29.55 -12.70
C ASP A 222 10.42 -29.72 -14.20
N THR A 223 9.32 -29.18 -14.71
CA THR A 223 8.99 -29.21 -16.15
C THR A 223 9.74 -28.13 -16.93
N VAL A 224 10.17 -27.08 -16.23
CA VAL A 224 10.97 -25.97 -16.77
C VAL A 224 12.21 -25.77 -15.90
N VAL A 225 13.40 -25.77 -16.52
CA VAL A 225 14.69 -25.66 -15.81
C VAL A 225 15.26 -24.24 -15.77
N GLN A 226 14.58 -23.29 -16.41
CA GLN A 226 15.00 -21.90 -16.47
C GLN A 226 13.75 -21.01 -16.58
N LEU A 227 13.70 -19.91 -15.85
CA LEU A 227 12.64 -18.91 -15.94
C LEU A 227 13.22 -17.50 -15.90
N LYS A 228 13.04 -16.74 -16.98
CA LYS A 228 13.31 -15.31 -17.00
C LYS A 228 12.03 -14.52 -16.72
N LEU A 229 11.98 -13.82 -15.59
CA LEU A 229 10.93 -12.88 -15.28
C LEU A 229 11.26 -11.52 -15.90
N ALA A 230 10.48 -11.13 -16.90
CA ALA A 230 10.69 -9.91 -17.66
C ALA A 230 10.09 -8.70 -16.91
N THR A 231 10.95 -7.88 -16.32
CA THR A 231 10.59 -6.74 -15.47
C THR A 231 11.63 -5.62 -15.58
N HIS A 232 11.19 -4.38 -15.37
CA HIS A 232 12.10 -3.25 -15.18
C HIS A 232 12.54 -3.12 -13.71
N TYR A 233 11.98 -3.91 -12.80
CA TYR A 233 12.20 -3.85 -11.35
C TYR A 233 12.73 -5.20 -10.85
N PRO A 234 14.03 -5.50 -11.04
CA PRO A 234 14.61 -6.80 -10.73
C PRO A 234 14.51 -7.16 -9.23
N ASP A 235 14.56 -6.17 -8.34
CA ASP A 235 14.45 -6.35 -6.88
C ASP A 235 13.16 -7.07 -6.45
N GLN A 236 12.12 -7.03 -7.29
CA GLN A 236 10.82 -7.65 -6.97
C GLN A 236 10.76 -9.14 -7.30
N VAL A 237 11.76 -9.70 -7.97
CA VAL A 237 11.77 -11.11 -8.37
C VAL A 237 11.78 -12.01 -7.14
N THR A 238 12.65 -11.72 -6.18
CA THR A 238 12.76 -12.48 -4.93
C THR A 238 11.51 -12.33 -4.09
N ASP A 239 10.96 -11.13 -3.99
CA ASP A 239 9.70 -10.85 -3.28
C ASP A 239 8.50 -11.60 -3.89
N PHE A 240 8.41 -11.61 -5.22
CA PHE A 240 7.37 -12.34 -5.95
C PHE A 240 7.48 -13.85 -5.70
N VAL A 241 8.68 -14.42 -5.82
CA VAL A 241 8.90 -15.87 -5.60
C VAL A 241 8.58 -16.23 -4.15
N ALA A 242 9.02 -15.43 -3.19
CA ALA A 242 8.74 -15.63 -1.76
C ALA A 242 7.23 -15.63 -1.47
N ALA A 243 6.51 -14.63 -1.99
CA ALA A 243 5.05 -14.55 -1.85
C ALA A 243 4.34 -15.72 -2.55
N TYR A 244 4.81 -16.15 -3.73
CA TYR A 244 4.24 -17.28 -4.44
C TYR A 244 4.40 -18.58 -3.65
N VAL A 245 5.61 -18.87 -3.15
CA VAL A 245 5.86 -20.05 -2.32
C VAL A 245 4.98 -20.03 -1.07
N ALA A 246 4.86 -18.88 -0.39
CA ALA A 246 3.99 -18.72 0.78
C ALA A 246 2.49 -18.87 0.48
N SER A 247 2.07 -18.76 -0.78
CA SER A 247 0.68 -18.97 -1.21
C SER A 247 0.30 -20.44 -1.45
N LEU A 248 1.30 -21.33 -1.50
CA LEU A 248 1.09 -22.77 -1.74
C LEU A 248 0.54 -23.47 -0.49
N ASP A 249 0.09 -24.71 -0.66
CA ASP A 249 -0.26 -25.59 0.44
C ASP A 249 1.00 -26.01 1.26
N ILE A 250 0.78 -26.47 2.49
CA ILE A 250 1.87 -26.75 3.46
C ILE A 250 2.88 -27.77 2.91
N GLU A 251 2.44 -28.80 2.19
CA GLU A 251 3.37 -29.82 1.66
C GLU A 251 4.27 -29.21 0.59
N SER A 252 3.70 -28.44 -0.34
CA SER A 252 4.45 -27.72 -1.37
C SER A 252 5.37 -26.65 -0.80
N GLN A 253 4.99 -25.99 0.30
CA GLN A 253 5.85 -25.03 1.01
C GLN A 253 7.09 -25.72 1.58
N VAL A 254 6.92 -26.89 2.20
CA VAL A 254 8.04 -27.68 2.76
C VAL A 254 8.96 -28.15 1.64
N ASP A 255 8.42 -28.65 0.52
CA ASP A 255 9.24 -29.02 -0.65
C ASP A 255 10.04 -27.82 -1.17
N ALA A 256 9.37 -26.68 -1.37
CA ALA A 256 10.01 -25.46 -1.83
C ALA A 256 11.10 -24.96 -0.86
N ALA A 257 10.88 -25.01 0.45
CA ALA A 257 11.86 -24.61 1.47
C ALA A 257 13.15 -25.46 1.43
N THR A 258 13.06 -26.71 0.98
CA THR A 258 14.23 -27.60 0.86
C THR A 258 14.98 -27.42 -0.46
N ARG A 259 14.31 -26.96 -1.52
CA ARG A 259 14.86 -26.92 -2.88
C ARG A 259 15.17 -25.51 -3.39
N CYS A 260 14.48 -24.48 -2.89
CA CYS A 260 14.61 -23.10 -3.36
C CYS A 260 15.62 -22.31 -2.54
N LEU A 261 16.57 -21.66 -3.21
CA LEU A 261 17.59 -20.82 -2.60
C LEU A 261 17.63 -19.47 -3.32
N ILE A 262 17.42 -18.39 -2.59
CA ILE A 262 17.67 -17.02 -3.05
C ILE A 262 19.17 -16.76 -2.89
N VAL A 263 19.84 -16.35 -3.96
CA VAL A 263 21.29 -16.18 -3.99
C VAL A 263 21.66 -14.80 -4.52
N SER A 264 22.43 -14.05 -3.72
CA SER A 264 22.83 -12.67 -4.03
C SER A 264 24.30 -12.51 -4.42
N GLY A 265 25.12 -13.57 -4.29
CA GLY A 265 26.56 -13.51 -4.57
C GLY A 265 27.07 -14.61 -5.50
N VAL A 266 28.10 -14.27 -6.29
CA VAL A 266 28.73 -15.19 -7.26
C VAL A 266 29.39 -16.38 -6.57
N ASP A 267 30.03 -16.17 -5.42
CA ASP A 267 30.67 -17.24 -4.66
C ASP A 267 29.64 -18.23 -4.13
N ALA A 268 28.55 -17.73 -3.54
CA ALA A 268 27.44 -18.57 -3.11
C ALA A 268 26.81 -19.35 -4.27
N TRP A 269 26.61 -18.70 -5.42
CA TRP A 269 26.11 -19.36 -6.63
C TRP A 269 27.02 -20.52 -7.05
N ASN A 270 28.32 -20.28 -7.09
CA ASN A 270 29.31 -21.28 -7.46
C ASN A 270 29.36 -22.45 -6.48
N THR A 271 29.23 -22.18 -5.18
CA THR A 271 29.18 -23.19 -4.12
C THR A 271 27.93 -24.05 -4.25
N VAL A 272 26.74 -23.46 -4.44
CA VAL A 272 25.52 -24.25 -4.59
C VAL A 272 25.59 -25.13 -5.85
N CYS A 273 26.17 -24.61 -6.94
CA CYS A 273 26.40 -25.39 -8.17
C CYS A 273 27.34 -26.60 -7.99
N SER A 274 28.05 -26.73 -6.87
CA SER A 274 28.89 -27.89 -6.56
C SER A 274 28.12 -29.03 -5.87
N TYR A 275 26.90 -28.76 -5.39
CA TYR A 275 26.10 -29.77 -4.72
C TYR A 275 25.55 -30.79 -5.71
N LYS A 276 25.48 -32.05 -5.25
CA LYS A 276 24.89 -33.16 -6.03
C LYS A 276 23.36 -33.14 -6.03
N THR A 277 22.75 -32.50 -5.04
CA THR A 277 21.30 -32.38 -4.91
C THR A 277 20.78 -31.26 -5.80
N LYS A 278 19.68 -31.54 -6.50
CA LYS A 278 19.01 -30.57 -7.36
C LYS A 278 18.38 -29.47 -6.50
N HIS A 279 18.55 -28.22 -6.94
CA HIS A 279 18.01 -27.02 -6.31
C HIS A 279 17.41 -26.10 -7.38
N ILE A 280 16.62 -25.14 -6.94
CA ILE A 280 16.07 -24.04 -7.72
C ILE A 280 16.74 -22.76 -7.21
N LEU A 281 17.60 -22.18 -8.05
CA LEU A 281 18.34 -20.97 -7.73
C LEU A 281 17.55 -19.74 -8.17
N ILE A 282 17.21 -18.89 -7.22
CA ILE A 282 16.53 -17.61 -7.47
C ILE A 282 17.58 -16.52 -7.33
N ALA A 283 17.89 -15.86 -8.43
CA ALA A 283 18.87 -14.77 -8.43
C ALA A 283 18.26 -13.51 -7.79
N ASP A 284 18.92 -13.02 -6.75
CA ASP A 284 18.66 -11.68 -6.22
C ASP A 284 19.20 -10.62 -7.18
N ALA A 285 18.65 -9.40 -7.15
CA ALA A 285 19.03 -8.33 -8.05
C ALA A 285 20.50 -7.89 -7.92
N ALA A 286 21.12 -8.10 -6.75
CA ALA A 286 22.56 -7.88 -6.57
C ALA A 286 23.43 -8.80 -7.43
N LEU A 287 22.88 -9.95 -7.87
CA LEU A 287 23.53 -10.89 -8.76
C LEU A 287 23.10 -10.61 -10.21
N ASP A 288 23.74 -9.63 -10.87
CA ASP A 288 23.40 -9.30 -12.26
C ASP A 288 23.69 -10.47 -13.22
N LEU A 289 22.61 -11.11 -13.68
CA LEU A 289 22.66 -12.23 -14.61
C LEU A 289 22.42 -11.83 -16.09
N ASN A 290 22.23 -10.55 -16.39
CA ASN A 290 21.83 -10.11 -17.73
C ASN A 290 23.00 -9.94 -18.73
N GLY A 291 24.24 -10.15 -18.29
CA GLY A 291 25.46 -10.07 -19.11
C GLY A 291 26.15 -11.42 -19.40
N ASP A 292 27.33 -11.34 -20.03
CA ASP A 292 28.15 -12.51 -20.38
C ASP A 292 28.58 -13.34 -19.16
N ALA A 293 28.92 -12.66 -18.05
CA ALA A 293 29.25 -13.32 -16.79
C ALA A 293 28.02 -14.07 -16.24
N GLY A 294 26.85 -13.44 -16.28
CA GLY A 294 25.57 -14.03 -15.89
C GLY A 294 25.21 -15.28 -16.70
N THR A 295 25.40 -15.21 -18.02
CA THR A 295 25.17 -16.35 -18.91
C THR A 295 26.03 -17.56 -18.52
N LYS A 296 27.30 -17.34 -18.15
CA LYS A 296 28.18 -18.41 -17.66
C LYS A 296 27.67 -19.03 -16.35
N LEU A 297 27.16 -18.21 -15.43
CA LEU A 297 26.59 -18.68 -14.15
C LEU A 297 25.32 -19.50 -14.34
N ILE A 298 24.42 -19.04 -15.22
CA ILE A 298 23.20 -19.79 -15.59
C ILE A 298 23.57 -21.13 -16.21
N GLN A 299 24.52 -21.16 -17.15
CA GLN A 299 24.96 -22.41 -17.77
C GLN A 299 25.63 -23.35 -16.77
N LYS A 300 26.41 -22.83 -15.83
CA LYS A 300 27.04 -23.62 -14.76
C LYS A 300 25.98 -24.30 -13.88
N ALA A 301 24.97 -23.56 -13.43
CA ALA A 301 23.87 -24.10 -12.63
C ALA A 301 23.10 -25.20 -13.38
N ARG A 302 22.78 -24.96 -14.66
CA ARG A 302 22.08 -25.93 -15.51
C ARG A 302 22.90 -27.21 -15.75
N ARG A 303 24.20 -27.10 -15.97
CA ARG A 303 25.10 -28.27 -16.12
C ARG A 303 25.19 -29.10 -14.84
N ALA A 304 25.07 -28.46 -13.68
CA ALA A 304 24.98 -29.13 -12.39
C ALA A 304 23.57 -29.69 -12.08
N GLY A 305 22.60 -29.51 -12.97
CA GLY A 305 21.24 -30.05 -12.84
C GLY A 305 20.25 -29.17 -12.06
N HIS A 306 20.64 -27.95 -11.70
CA HIS A 306 19.77 -26.99 -11.01
C HIS A 306 18.84 -26.26 -11.99
N SER A 307 17.69 -25.83 -11.48
CA SER A 307 16.80 -24.89 -12.17
C SER A 307 17.16 -23.46 -11.77
N VAL A 308 16.88 -22.48 -12.65
CA VAL A 308 17.24 -21.08 -12.42
C VAL A 308 16.05 -20.14 -12.65
N VAL A 309 15.80 -19.23 -11.71
CA VAL A 309 14.82 -18.13 -11.83
C VAL A 309 15.57 -16.81 -11.69
N PHE A 310 15.38 -15.87 -12.62
CA PHE A 310 16.07 -14.58 -12.59
C PHE A 310 15.25 -13.46 -13.24
N GLY A 311 15.57 -12.22 -12.86
CA GLY A 311 14.98 -11.01 -13.44
C GLY A 311 15.81 -10.42 -14.56
N GLY A 312 15.14 -9.83 -15.54
CA GLY A 312 15.81 -9.04 -16.57
C GLY A 312 14.85 -8.14 -17.35
N PRO A 313 15.38 -7.14 -18.06
CA PRO A 313 14.57 -6.23 -18.85
C PRO A 313 13.80 -6.98 -19.95
N GLN A 314 12.70 -6.37 -20.38
CA GLN A 314 11.98 -6.83 -21.55
C GLN A 314 12.84 -6.67 -22.81
N GLY A 315 12.72 -7.63 -23.73
CA GLY A 315 13.50 -7.67 -24.96
C GLY A 315 14.46 -8.86 -25.05
N GLY A 316 15.23 -8.89 -26.13
CA GLY A 316 16.05 -10.04 -26.53
C GLY A 316 15.30 -11.01 -27.44
N ILE A 317 15.95 -12.13 -27.76
CA ILE A 317 15.35 -13.21 -28.55
C ILE A 317 14.18 -13.81 -27.74
N PRO A 318 12.99 -14.00 -28.34
CA PRO A 318 11.86 -14.62 -27.65
C PRO A 318 12.24 -15.97 -27.04
N ASP A 319 12.07 -16.08 -25.73
CA ASP A 319 12.33 -17.30 -24.97
C ASP A 319 11.01 -17.83 -24.38
N PRO A 320 10.55 -19.05 -24.74
CA PRO A 320 9.36 -19.65 -24.14
C PRO A 320 9.49 -19.94 -22.64
N ALA A 321 10.71 -19.85 -22.09
CA ALA A 321 11.01 -19.83 -20.67
C ALA A 321 10.97 -18.43 -20.04
N SER A 322 10.33 -17.44 -20.70
CA SER A 322 10.13 -16.11 -20.13
C SER A 322 8.65 -15.82 -19.83
N ALA A 323 8.41 -15.04 -18.76
CA ALA A 323 7.09 -14.52 -18.40
C ALA A 323 7.19 -13.04 -17.99
N PRO A 324 6.18 -12.21 -18.30
CA PRO A 324 6.12 -10.84 -17.81
C PRO A 324 5.87 -10.82 -16.30
N LEU A 325 6.54 -9.90 -15.61
CA LEU A 325 6.31 -9.62 -14.18
C LEU A 325 5.93 -8.14 -14.01
N PRO A 326 4.68 -7.76 -14.32
CA PRO A 326 4.23 -6.38 -14.22
C PRO A 326 3.94 -5.95 -12.78
N MET A 327 3.84 -4.65 -12.56
CA MET A 327 3.32 -4.08 -11.31
C MET A 327 1.81 -4.31 -11.18
N PRO A 328 1.28 -4.43 -9.95
CA PRO A 328 -0.16 -4.35 -9.73
C PRO A 328 -0.70 -2.98 -10.13
N ARG A 329 -1.96 -2.92 -10.56
CA ARG A 329 -2.64 -1.63 -10.77
C ARG A 329 -2.99 -1.00 -9.41
N PRO A 330 -3.06 0.33 -9.29
CA PRO A 330 -3.43 1.00 -8.02
C PRO A 330 -4.72 0.46 -7.39
N ASN A 331 -5.76 0.19 -8.19
CA ASN A 331 -7.02 -0.36 -7.66
C ASN A 331 -6.85 -1.78 -7.09
N GLN A 332 -6.06 -2.64 -7.74
CA GLN A 332 -5.78 -3.99 -7.25
C GLN A 332 -4.95 -3.94 -5.96
N LEU A 333 -3.98 -3.02 -5.89
CA LEU A 333 -3.19 -2.81 -4.70
C LEU A 333 -4.05 -2.30 -3.52
N ARG A 334 -4.96 -1.35 -3.78
CA ARG A 334 -5.92 -0.87 -2.78
C ARG A 334 -6.78 -2.01 -2.24
N GLU A 335 -7.35 -2.83 -3.11
CA GLU A 335 -8.18 -3.98 -2.73
C GLU A 335 -7.40 -5.01 -1.88
N ALA A 336 -6.17 -5.31 -2.28
CA ALA A 336 -5.30 -6.22 -1.52
C ALA A 336 -4.93 -5.66 -0.14
N LEU A 337 -4.65 -4.36 -0.02
CA LEU A 337 -4.39 -3.70 1.27
C LEU A 337 -5.62 -3.70 2.17
N VAL A 338 -6.83 -3.43 1.64
CA VAL A 338 -8.08 -3.54 2.40
C VAL A 338 -8.28 -4.96 2.90
N LYS A 339 -8.05 -5.97 2.06
CA LYS A 339 -8.11 -7.39 2.45
C LYS A 339 -7.08 -7.74 3.55
N SER A 340 -5.95 -7.04 3.58
CA SER A 340 -4.91 -7.15 4.61
C SER A 340 -5.28 -6.46 5.94
N GLY A 341 -6.45 -5.79 6.02
CA GLY A 341 -6.95 -5.13 7.22
C GLY A 341 -6.68 -3.63 7.30
N TYR A 342 -6.09 -3.01 6.27
CA TYR A 342 -5.93 -1.56 6.23
C TYR A 342 -7.29 -0.87 6.02
N GLY A 343 -7.51 0.26 6.70
CA GLY A 343 -8.69 1.10 6.45
C GLY A 343 -8.73 1.59 5.00
N GLU A 344 -9.94 1.78 4.46
CA GLU A 344 -10.15 2.07 3.03
C GLU A 344 -9.38 3.31 2.55
N GLU A 345 -9.36 4.39 3.33
CA GLU A 345 -8.61 5.60 2.98
C GLU A 345 -7.11 5.40 3.01
N ARG A 346 -6.57 4.75 4.06
CA ARG A 346 -5.13 4.46 4.13
C ARG A 346 -4.70 3.58 2.96
N ALA A 347 -5.49 2.57 2.61
CA ALA A 347 -5.23 1.70 1.47
C ALA A 347 -5.26 2.49 0.15
N ARG A 348 -6.22 3.40 -0.03
CA ARG A 348 -6.32 4.29 -1.19
C ARG A 348 -5.09 5.19 -1.29
N THR A 349 -4.71 5.87 -0.21
CA THR A 349 -3.55 6.78 -0.17
C THR A 349 -2.27 6.03 -0.49
N LEU A 350 -2.03 4.86 0.10
CA LEU A 350 -0.83 4.04 -0.18
C LEU A 350 -0.78 3.57 -1.63
N ALA A 351 -1.90 3.09 -2.18
CA ALA A 351 -1.97 2.64 -3.56
C ALA A 351 -1.76 3.79 -4.56
N GLN A 352 -2.28 4.98 -4.24
CA GLN A 352 -2.10 6.17 -5.05
C GLN A 352 -0.67 6.70 -5.01
N ARG A 353 -0.07 6.83 -3.83
CA ARG A 353 1.32 7.32 -3.67
C ARG A 353 2.35 6.40 -4.31
N SER A 354 2.12 5.09 -4.23
CA SER A 354 3.00 4.10 -4.85
C SER A 354 2.77 3.93 -6.36
N ASP A 355 1.61 4.35 -6.89
CA ASP A 355 1.18 4.09 -8.28
C ASP A 355 1.33 2.60 -8.66
N GLY A 356 1.11 1.70 -7.70
CA GLY A 356 1.30 0.24 -7.87
C GLY A 356 2.74 -0.26 -7.77
N ASN A 357 3.74 0.62 -7.61
CA ASN A 357 5.12 0.21 -7.39
C ASN A 357 5.31 -0.38 -5.98
N LEU A 358 5.52 -1.69 -5.90
CA LEU A 358 5.66 -2.39 -4.61
C LEU A 358 6.88 -1.91 -3.80
N ALA A 359 7.98 -1.52 -4.43
CA ALA A 359 9.14 -1.00 -3.68
C ALA A 359 8.83 0.37 -3.07
N SER A 360 8.15 1.24 -3.81
CA SER A 360 7.65 2.53 -3.30
C SER A 360 6.61 2.33 -2.21
N LEU A 361 5.74 1.32 -2.31
CA LEU A 361 4.78 0.94 -1.27
C LEU A 361 5.51 0.54 0.02
N LEU A 362 6.50 -0.35 -0.05
CA LEU A 362 7.26 -0.79 1.13
C LEU A 362 7.94 0.40 1.82
N ARG A 363 8.55 1.32 1.06
CA ARG A 363 9.13 2.56 1.61
C ARG A 363 8.07 3.47 2.25
N CYS A 364 6.90 3.61 1.62
CA CYS A 364 5.78 4.36 2.20
C CYS A 364 5.28 3.76 3.51
N LEU A 365 5.26 2.43 3.64
CA LEU A 365 4.84 1.74 4.86
C LEU A 365 5.86 1.92 5.99
N GLN A 366 7.15 1.85 5.68
CA GLN A 366 8.23 1.96 6.66
C GLN A 366 8.58 3.41 7.01
N ASN A 367 7.99 4.40 6.33
CA ASN A 367 8.38 5.82 6.40
C ASN A 367 9.89 6.04 6.17
N LEU A 368 10.52 5.20 5.36
CA LEU A 368 11.94 5.30 5.06
C LEU A 368 12.17 6.36 3.99
N SER A 369 13.01 7.34 4.31
CA SER A 369 13.49 8.36 3.35
C SER A 369 14.74 7.86 2.62
N LEU A 370 14.70 6.63 2.11
CA LEU A 370 15.80 6.08 1.30
C LEU A 370 15.66 6.63 -0.13
N LEU A 371 16.70 7.31 -0.60
CA LEU A 371 16.77 7.77 -1.98
C LEU A 371 16.99 6.56 -2.90
N PRO A 372 16.12 6.33 -3.89
CA PRO A 372 16.38 5.34 -4.91
C PRO A 372 17.63 5.72 -5.73
N GLU A 373 18.36 4.71 -6.21
CA GLU A 373 19.61 4.91 -6.97
C GLU A 373 19.44 5.89 -8.14
N TRP A 374 18.32 5.81 -8.87
CA TRP A 374 18.05 6.68 -10.02
C TRP A 374 18.03 8.18 -9.67
N ALA A 375 17.76 8.55 -8.42
CA ALA A 375 17.76 9.93 -7.96
C ALA A 375 19.14 10.46 -7.56
N GLU A 376 20.12 9.59 -7.39
CA GLU A 376 21.50 9.96 -7.05
C GLU A 376 22.40 10.04 -8.28
N THR A 377 21.98 9.46 -9.41
CA THR A 377 22.80 9.43 -10.63
C THR A 377 22.94 10.78 -11.34
N SER A 378 23.92 10.89 -12.24
CA SER A 378 24.22 12.06 -13.07
C SER A 378 23.07 12.57 -13.98
N GLY A 379 21.95 11.84 -14.04
CA GLY A 379 20.74 12.22 -14.78
C GLY A 379 19.59 12.77 -13.93
N ALA A 380 19.74 12.83 -12.60
CA ALA A 380 18.63 13.15 -11.69
C ALA A 380 18.02 14.55 -11.91
N ALA A 381 18.81 15.56 -12.27
CA ALA A 381 18.30 16.90 -12.57
C ALA A 381 17.40 16.91 -13.82
N GLU A 382 17.79 16.18 -14.87
CA GLU A 382 17.00 16.05 -16.09
C GLU A 382 15.74 15.19 -15.86
N LEU A 383 15.87 14.18 -15.01
CA LEU A 383 14.74 13.37 -14.56
C LEU A 383 13.74 14.18 -13.73
N ALA A 384 14.19 15.20 -12.98
CA ALA A 384 13.32 16.13 -12.27
C ALA A 384 12.46 16.96 -13.24
N ILE A 385 12.99 17.33 -14.41
CA ILE A 385 12.22 17.98 -15.48
C ILE A 385 11.16 17.02 -16.03
N ALA A 386 11.51 15.75 -16.28
CA ALA A 386 10.51 14.73 -16.64
C ALA A 386 9.45 14.53 -15.55
N ALA A 387 9.83 14.65 -14.28
CA ALA A 387 8.92 14.64 -13.14
C ALA A 387 8.06 15.92 -13.03
N ILE A 388 8.39 17.03 -13.70
CA ILE A 388 7.46 18.17 -13.82
C ILE A 388 6.54 17.99 -15.04
N LEU A 389 7.02 17.41 -16.13
CA LEU A 389 6.17 17.14 -17.31
C LEU A 389 5.11 16.08 -17.01
N GLY A 390 5.50 15.05 -16.26
CA GLY A 390 4.67 13.92 -15.85
C GLY A 390 4.35 12.94 -16.96
N SER A 391 3.83 13.41 -18.08
CA SER A 391 3.65 12.58 -19.28
C SER A 391 3.68 13.46 -20.52
N TRP A 392 4.11 12.94 -21.66
CA TRP A 392 4.06 13.66 -22.94
C TRP A 392 4.09 12.69 -24.12
N CYS A 393 3.71 13.17 -25.30
CA CYS A 393 3.77 12.43 -26.54
C CYS A 393 4.86 12.99 -27.44
N ASP A 394 5.89 12.20 -27.73
CA ASP A 394 7.01 12.61 -28.59
C ASP A 394 6.63 12.73 -30.07
N LYS A 395 5.40 12.38 -30.47
CA LYS A 395 4.90 12.50 -31.84
C LYS A 395 4.27 13.86 -32.14
N LEU A 396 3.90 14.62 -31.11
CA LEU A 396 3.29 15.94 -31.26
C LEU A 396 4.33 17.04 -31.04
N ASP A 397 4.42 17.97 -31.99
CA ASP A 397 5.39 19.06 -31.91
C ASP A 397 5.06 20.06 -30.80
N GLY A 398 3.78 20.22 -30.44
CA GLY A 398 3.36 21.02 -29.28
C GLY A 398 3.95 20.49 -27.97
N ASP A 399 3.91 19.17 -27.78
CA ASP A 399 4.50 18.53 -26.60
C ASP A 399 6.03 18.70 -26.58
N ARG A 400 6.69 18.52 -27.73
CA ARG A 400 8.14 18.75 -27.84
C ARG A 400 8.51 20.19 -27.49
N ALA A 401 7.78 21.17 -27.98
CA ALA A 401 8.03 22.59 -27.68
C ALA A 401 7.84 22.90 -26.18
N ALA A 402 6.83 22.31 -25.53
CA ALA A 402 6.65 22.45 -24.09
C ALA A 402 7.81 21.82 -23.30
N VAL A 403 8.31 20.65 -23.71
CA VAL A 403 9.48 20.01 -23.12
C VAL A 403 10.72 20.91 -23.25
N GLU A 404 10.95 21.47 -24.44
CA GLU A 404 12.07 22.40 -24.69
C GLU A 404 12.00 23.65 -23.81
N GLY A 405 10.81 24.23 -23.68
CA GLY A 405 10.58 25.39 -22.82
C GLY A 405 10.91 25.10 -21.35
N LEU A 406 10.65 23.89 -20.87
CA LEU A 406 10.88 23.53 -19.47
C LEU A 406 12.35 23.17 -19.24
N ALA A 407 12.90 22.31 -20.10
CA ALA A 407 14.28 21.85 -20.02
C ALA A 407 15.29 22.97 -20.31
N GLY A 408 14.92 23.96 -21.13
CA GLY A 408 15.84 24.98 -21.63
C GLY A 408 16.86 24.43 -22.62
N LYS A 409 16.54 23.31 -23.28
CA LYS A 409 17.38 22.58 -24.25
C LYS A 409 16.54 22.14 -25.44
N GLN A 410 17.20 21.87 -26.57
CA GLN A 410 16.50 21.27 -27.71
C GLN A 410 16.02 19.86 -27.37
N TYR A 411 14.86 19.48 -27.92
CA TYR A 411 14.20 18.22 -27.60
C TYR A 411 15.09 17.02 -27.92
N GLY A 412 15.78 17.07 -29.06
CA GLY A 412 16.70 16.01 -29.50
C GLY A 412 17.87 15.77 -28.55
N GLU A 413 18.38 16.83 -27.90
CA GLU A 413 19.44 16.73 -26.88
C GLU A 413 18.89 16.13 -25.60
N TRP A 414 17.78 16.67 -25.09
CA TRP A 414 17.19 16.26 -23.82
C TRP A 414 16.67 14.81 -23.85
N ILE A 415 15.98 14.42 -24.93
CA ILE A 415 15.40 13.09 -25.07
C ILE A 415 16.46 11.99 -25.17
N GLY A 416 17.68 12.31 -25.61
CA GLY A 416 18.81 11.38 -25.63
C GLY A 416 19.11 10.86 -24.22
N THR A 417 19.25 11.78 -23.26
CA THR A 417 19.45 11.46 -21.84
C THR A 417 18.27 10.68 -21.26
N MET A 418 17.03 11.05 -21.60
CA MET A 418 15.83 10.36 -21.08
C MET A 418 15.72 8.92 -21.59
N ARG A 419 16.12 8.64 -22.83
CA ARG A 419 16.14 7.28 -23.39
C ARG A 419 17.12 6.39 -22.64
N GLU A 420 18.30 6.90 -22.31
CA GLU A 420 19.26 6.16 -21.48
C GLU A 420 18.72 5.90 -20.08
N ILE A 421 18.10 6.91 -19.46
CA ILE A 421 17.51 6.78 -18.12
C ILE A 421 16.35 5.78 -18.09
N ALA A 422 15.48 5.78 -19.10
CA ALA A 422 14.34 4.86 -19.18
C ALA A 422 14.74 3.39 -19.36
N LEU A 423 15.93 3.12 -19.89
CA LEU A 423 16.47 1.76 -20.03
C LEU A 423 17.11 1.23 -18.74
N ARG A 424 17.35 2.08 -17.74
CA ARG A 424 17.96 1.66 -16.47
C ARG A 424 16.95 0.88 -15.62
N PRO A 425 17.38 -0.20 -14.94
CA PRO A 425 16.54 -0.89 -13.97
C PRO A 425 16.03 0.07 -12.88
N GLY A 426 14.79 -0.13 -12.43
CA GLY A 426 14.19 0.58 -11.30
C GLY A 426 13.77 2.03 -11.57
N THR A 427 14.06 2.59 -12.75
CA THR A 427 13.71 3.98 -13.09
C THR A 427 12.19 4.21 -13.07
N PRO A 428 11.73 5.39 -12.62
CA PRO A 428 10.32 5.76 -12.66
C PRO A 428 9.89 6.29 -14.04
N LEU A 429 10.74 6.21 -15.07
CA LEU A 429 10.43 6.69 -16.41
C LEU A 429 10.11 5.53 -17.35
N VAL A 430 8.90 5.49 -17.88
CA VAL A 430 8.46 4.48 -18.85
C VAL A 430 8.14 5.12 -20.20
N GLN A 431 8.41 4.36 -21.27
CA GLN A 431 8.15 4.78 -22.64
C GLN A 431 7.44 3.67 -23.41
N ARG A 432 6.42 4.04 -24.20
CA ARG A 432 5.76 3.14 -25.14
C ARG A 432 5.12 3.92 -26.28
N ASP A 433 5.46 3.54 -27.52
CA ASP A 433 4.87 4.11 -28.75
C ASP A 433 4.94 5.65 -28.82
N GLY A 434 6.08 6.20 -28.36
CA GLY A 434 6.30 7.65 -28.31
C GLY A 434 5.65 8.35 -27.12
N ASN A 435 4.85 7.64 -26.31
CA ASN A 435 4.31 8.18 -25.07
C ASN A 435 5.29 7.93 -23.94
N TRP A 436 5.60 8.98 -23.21
CA TRP A 436 6.47 8.97 -22.05
C TRP A 436 5.64 9.25 -20.80
N LYS A 437 5.94 8.54 -19.71
CA LYS A 437 5.28 8.74 -18.42
C LYS A 437 6.28 8.58 -17.29
N PHE A 438 6.29 9.55 -16.38
CA PHE A 438 6.90 9.42 -15.07
C PHE A 438 5.89 8.74 -14.14
N ILE A 439 6.18 7.53 -13.69
CA ILE A 439 5.36 6.78 -12.71
C ILE A 439 5.81 7.09 -11.28
N ALA A 440 5.02 6.69 -10.27
CA ALA A 440 5.34 6.93 -8.86
C ALA A 440 5.63 8.42 -8.54
N ARG A 441 4.76 9.29 -9.07
CA ARG A 441 4.86 10.75 -9.03
C ARG A 441 5.10 11.30 -7.62
N TYR A 442 4.47 10.72 -6.61
CA TYR A 442 4.64 11.11 -5.20
C TYR A 442 6.09 10.94 -4.73
N GLU A 443 6.67 9.75 -4.92
CA GLU A 443 8.05 9.46 -4.55
C GLU A 443 9.01 10.33 -5.36
N GLY A 444 8.83 10.37 -6.68
CA GLY A 444 9.62 11.23 -7.57
C GLY A 444 9.64 12.69 -7.14
N TRP A 445 8.50 13.22 -6.71
CA TRP A 445 8.39 14.61 -6.26
C TRP A 445 9.23 14.91 -5.02
N TYR A 446 9.16 14.06 -3.99
CA TYR A 446 9.94 14.23 -2.77
C TYR A 446 11.43 13.93 -2.96
N THR A 447 11.76 12.97 -3.82
CA THR A 447 13.14 12.57 -4.06
C THR A 447 13.89 13.54 -4.98
N LEU A 448 13.21 14.07 -6.01
CA LEU A 448 13.81 14.97 -7.01
C LEU A 448 13.54 16.46 -6.73
N GLY A 449 12.61 16.78 -5.83
CA GLY A 449 12.25 18.14 -5.45
C GLY A 449 13.44 19.03 -5.04
N PRO A 450 14.46 18.53 -4.30
CA PRO A 450 15.68 19.30 -4.01
C PRO A 450 16.49 19.73 -5.25
N LYS A 451 16.23 19.15 -6.43
CA LYS A 451 16.86 19.55 -7.71
C LYS A 451 16.08 20.62 -8.46
N LEU A 452 14.90 21.02 -7.96
CA LEU A 452 14.05 22.03 -8.56
C LEU A 452 14.27 23.39 -7.90
N PHE A 453 14.25 24.44 -8.71
CA PHE A 453 14.61 25.81 -8.32
C PHE A 453 13.58 26.78 -8.87
N ASP A 454 13.61 28.04 -8.41
CA ASP A 454 12.69 29.10 -8.83
C ASP A 454 12.56 29.25 -10.35
N GLU A 455 13.66 29.06 -11.08
CA GLU A 455 13.67 29.09 -12.54
C GLU A 455 12.77 28.00 -13.15
N HIS A 456 12.82 26.77 -12.62
CA HIS A 456 11.98 25.67 -13.07
C HIS A 456 10.49 25.96 -12.81
N LEU A 457 10.16 26.59 -11.67
CA LEU A 457 8.79 26.99 -11.36
C LEU A 457 8.28 28.13 -12.26
N ASN A 458 9.14 29.07 -12.63
CA ASN A 458 8.79 30.11 -13.59
C ASN A 458 8.50 29.50 -14.98
N ARG A 459 9.36 28.60 -15.46
CA ARG A 459 9.15 27.91 -16.75
C ARG A 459 7.89 27.03 -16.72
N LEU A 460 7.64 26.32 -15.62
CA LEU A 460 6.40 25.55 -15.43
C LEU A 460 5.16 26.45 -15.51
N LEU A 461 5.18 27.63 -14.87
CA LEU A 461 4.07 28.59 -14.95
C LEU A 461 3.79 28.99 -16.40
N ASP A 462 4.82 29.38 -17.15
CA ASP A 462 4.66 29.84 -18.53
C ASP A 462 4.09 28.73 -19.43
N ILE A 463 4.60 27.51 -19.28
CA ILE A 463 4.13 26.35 -20.04
C ILE A 463 2.72 25.96 -19.61
N ALA A 464 2.42 25.97 -18.31
CA ALA A 464 1.09 25.65 -17.83
C ALA A 464 0.04 26.60 -18.41
N ILE A 465 0.33 27.90 -18.49
CA ILE A 465 -0.56 28.85 -19.14
C ILE A 465 -0.68 28.55 -20.62
N SER A 466 0.43 28.35 -21.33
CA SER A 466 0.42 28.09 -22.78
C SER A 466 -0.33 26.81 -23.15
N VAL A 467 -0.14 25.74 -22.39
CA VAL A 467 -0.70 24.41 -22.66
C VAL A 467 -2.14 24.30 -22.18
N LEU A 468 -2.46 24.83 -20.99
CA LEU A 468 -3.78 24.65 -20.37
C LEU A 468 -4.78 25.74 -20.74
N ARG A 469 -4.35 26.89 -21.30
CA ARG A 469 -5.26 27.87 -21.94
C ARG A 469 -5.66 27.52 -23.37
N GLU A 470 -5.12 26.45 -23.93
CA GLU A 470 -5.55 25.98 -25.24
C GLU A 470 -6.99 25.43 -25.15
N ASP A 471 -7.87 26.08 -25.90
CA ASP A 471 -9.25 25.66 -26.13
C ASP A 471 -9.29 24.48 -27.10
N ASP A 472 -10.15 23.51 -26.81
CA ASP A 472 -10.29 22.32 -27.64
C ASP A 472 -10.99 22.67 -28.96
N PRO A 473 -10.31 22.50 -30.11
CA PRO A 473 -10.87 22.84 -31.41
C PRO A 473 -12.16 22.08 -31.74
N GLN A 474 -12.46 20.99 -31.04
CA GLN A 474 -13.73 20.25 -31.20
C GLN A 474 -14.96 21.15 -30.98
N PHE A 475 -14.87 22.17 -30.13
CA PHE A 475 -16.00 23.06 -29.83
C PHE A 475 -16.33 24.04 -30.96
N ALA A 476 -15.48 24.12 -31.99
CA ALA A 476 -15.81 24.79 -33.24
C ALA A 476 -16.76 23.95 -34.12
N LEU A 477 -16.98 22.67 -33.79
CA LEU A 477 -17.92 21.78 -34.48
C LEU A 477 -19.28 21.74 -33.78
N PRO A 478 -20.37 21.50 -34.55
CA PRO A 478 -21.67 21.17 -33.98
C PRO A 478 -21.59 19.96 -33.04
N PRO A 479 -22.39 19.89 -31.96
CA PRO A 479 -22.34 18.80 -30.98
C PRO A 479 -22.35 17.38 -31.57
N GLU A 480 -23.14 17.16 -32.61
CA GLU A 480 -23.29 15.90 -33.33
C GLU A 480 -22.07 15.50 -34.17
N GLU A 481 -21.14 16.41 -34.47
CA GLU A 481 -19.93 16.14 -35.26
C GLU A 481 -18.67 15.99 -34.39
N ARG A 482 -18.73 16.33 -33.09
CA ARG A 482 -17.56 16.35 -32.20
C ARG A 482 -16.90 14.99 -32.01
N TYR A 483 -17.67 13.89 -32.08
CA TYR A 483 -17.11 12.53 -32.00
C TYR A 483 -16.12 12.23 -33.14
N ALA A 484 -16.23 12.96 -34.27
CA ALA A 484 -15.38 12.85 -35.44
C ALA A 484 -14.36 14.00 -35.56
N ALA A 485 -14.14 14.79 -34.50
CA ALA A 485 -13.29 15.99 -34.54
C ALA A 485 -11.90 15.76 -35.15
N SER A 486 -11.28 14.60 -34.89
CA SER A 486 -9.98 14.23 -35.47
C SER A 486 -10.02 14.07 -36.99
N ILE A 487 -11.13 13.59 -37.56
CA ILE A 487 -11.34 13.49 -39.02
C ILE A 487 -11.42 14.90 -39.63
N HIS A 488 -12.00 15.86 -38.90
CA HIS A 488 -12.07 17.26 -39.30
C HIS A 488 -10.79 18.06 -39.03
N GLY A 489 -9.72 17.42 -38.56
CA GLY A 489 -8.47 18.09 -38.19
C GLY A 489 -8.60 19.02 -36.98
N LYS A 490 -9.68 18.89 -36.21
CA LYS A 490 -9.94 19.64 -34.97
C LYS A 490 -9.34 18.87 -33.80
N VAL A 491 -8.01 18.88 -33.72
CA VAL A 491 -7.23 18.22 -32.67
C VAL A 491 -6.43 19.24 -31.88
N LEU A 492 -6.24 18.97 -30.59
CA LEU A 492 -5.36 19.76 -29.75
C LEU A 492 -3.91 19.71 -30.25
N THR A 493 -3.22 20.83 -30.09
CA THR A 493 -1.79 20.99 -30.34
C THR A 493 -0.97 20.21 -29.31
N HIS A 494 -1.41 20.24 -28.05
CA HIS A 494 -0.79 19.52 -26.95
C HIS A 494 -1.59 18.26 -26.59
N SER A 495 -0.90 17.16 -26.31
CA SER A 495 -1.54 15.91 -25.93
C SER A 495 -2.29 16.02 -24.60
N HIS A 496 -3.34 15.21 -24.46
CA HIS A 496 -3.99 15.03 -23.15
C HIS A 496 -3.02 14.48 -22.08
N LEU A 497 -1.97 13.75 -22.49
CA LEU A 497 -0.94 13.24 -21.56
C LEU A 497 -0.18 14.41 -20.92
N LEU A 498 0.28 15.36 -21.73
CA LEU A 498 0.99 16.56 -21.25
C LEU A 498 0.08 17.48 -20.46
N ARG A 499 -1.13 17.75 -20.96
CA ARG A 499 -2.11 18.58 -20.26
C ARG A 499 -2.40 18.01 -18.85
N ASN A 500 -2.63 16.70 -18.74
CA ASN A 500 -2.84 16.05 -17.45
C ASN A 500 -1.58 16.06 -16.57
N GLY A 501 -0.40 15.77 -17.14
CA GLY A 501 0.87 15.77 -16.41
C GLY A 501 1.22 17.14 -15.81
N ILE A 502 0.98 18.23 -16.54
CA ILE A 502 1.16 19.60 -16.05
C ILE A 502 0.14 19.92 -14.96
N ALA A 503 -1.14 19.62 -15.16
CA ALA A 503 -2.17 19.88 -14.14
C ALA A 503 -1.87 19.13 -12.84
N GLU A 504 -1.38 17.89 -12.94
CA GLU A 504 -0.94 17.07 -11.81
C GLU A 504 0.28 17.68 -11.11
N SER A 505 1.25 18.19 -11.88
CA SER A 505 2.40 18.91 -11.32
C SER A 505 1.98 20.19 -10.59
N LEU A 506 1.00 20.96 -11.11
CA LEU A 506 0.46 22.11 -10.38
C LEU A 506 -0.19 21.69 -9.06
N ALA A 507 -0.93 20.57 -9.05
CA ALA A 507 -1.49 20.00 -7.83
C ALA A 507 -0.39 19.65 -6.81
N LEU A 508 0.68 18.96 -7.25
CA LEU A 508 1.84 18.64 -6.43
C LEU A 508 2.58 19.88 -5.91
N VAL A 509 2.77 20.90 -6.74
CA VAL A 509 3.38 22.19 -6.34
C VAL A 509 2.56 22.84 -5.23
N GLY A 510 1.22 22.85 -5.36
CA GLY A 510 0.31 23.49 -4.42
C GLY A 510 0.02 22.70 -3.14
N SER A 511 0.13 21.37 -3.16
CA SER A 511 -0.16 20.51 -2.00
C SER A 511 1.08 19.92 -1.32
N HIS A 512 2.20 19.79 -2.04
CA HIS A 512 3.47 19.23 -1.58
C HIS A 512 4.64 20.19 -1.78
N SER A 513 4.43 21.49 -1.55
CA SER A 513 5.46 22.54 -1.68
C SER A 513 6.74 22.25 -0.88
N ARG A 514 6.63 21.55 0.27
CA ARG A 514 7.75 21.17 1.12
C ARG A 514 8.80 20.29 0.44
N ALA A 515 8.46 19.58 -0.63
CA ALA A 515 9.42 18.80 -1.40
C ALA A 515 10.43 19.69 -2.16
N LEU A 516 10.07 20.94 -2.43
CA LEU A 516 10.84 21.87 -3.24
C LEU A 516 11.79 22.71 -2.37
N GLU A 517 12.66 22.04 -1.62
CA GLU A 517 13.53 22.64 -0.59
C GLU A 517 14.49 23.71 -1.13
N SER A 518 14.87 23.61 -2.41
CA SER A 518 15.79 24.54 -3.08
C SER A 518 15.10 25.77 -3.67
N CYS A 519 13.78 25.87 -3.58
CA CYS A 519 13.01 27.04 -4.02
C CYS A 519 12.89 28.09 -2.90
N THR A 520 12.70 29.35 -3.28
CA THR A 520 12.43 30.43 -2.33
C THR A 520 11.14 30.14 -1.55
N PHE A 521 11.13 30.46 -0.26
CA PHE A 521 9.96 30.27 0.61
C PHE A 521 8.69 30.92 0.00
N GLY A 522 7.61 30.13 -0.11
CA GLY A 522 6.33 30.57 -0.70
C GLY A 522 6.29 30.63 -2.23
N LYS A 523 7.41 30.34 -2.92
CA LYS A 523 7.47 30.37 -4.39
C LYS A 523 6.59 29.31 -5.03
N ALA A 524 6.57 28.10 -4.45
CA ALA A 524 5.74 26.99 -4.95
C ALA A 524 4.25 27.34 -4.90
N GLU A 525 3.76 27.71 -3.72
CA GLU A 525 2.36 28.06 -3.49
C GLU A 525 1.91 29.24 -4.35
N SER A 526 2.74 30.29 -4.45
CA SER A 526 2.44 31.43 -5.31
C SER A 526 2.43 31.08 -6.80
N THR A 527 3.29 30.16 -7.24
CA THR A 527 3.31 29.66 -8.62
C THR A 527 2.03 28.89 -8.94
N ALA A 528 1.61 27.97 -8.07
CA ALA A 528 0.36 27.23 -8.24
C ALA A 528 -0.86 28.16 -8.26
N ALA A 529 -0.94 29.10 -7.30
CA ALA A 529 -2.01 30.09 -7.23
C ALA A 529 -2.08 30.95 -8.50
N LEU A 530 -0.94 31.47 -8.97
CA LEU A 530 -0.87 32.30 -10.16
C LEU A 530 -1.22 31.52 -11.43
N ALA A 531 -0.81 30.26 -11.52
CA ALA A 531 -1.16 29.38 -12.64
C ALA A 531 -2.68 29.18 -12.73
N VAL A 532 -3.32 28.73 -11.64
CA VAL A 532 -4.78 28.51 -11.61
C VAL A 532 -5.52 29.79 -11.94
N ARG A 533 -5.13 30.92 -11.33
CA ARG A 533 -5.73 32.24 -11.60
C ARG A 533 -5.65 32.59 -13.08
N LYS A 534 -4.49 32.44 -13.71
CA LYS A 534 -4.26 32.82 -15.11
C LYS A 534 -4.90 31.85 -16.10
N ILE A 535 -4.94 30.56 -15.79
CA ILE A 535 -5.58 29.55 -16.64
C ILE A 535 -7.08 29.84 -16.72
N LEU A 536 -7.75 30.06 -15.58
CA LEU A 536 -9.19 30.28 -15.50
C LEU A 536 -9.62 31.76 -15.65
N ALA A 537 -8.67 32.67 -15.89
CA ALA A 537 -8.97 34.10 -16.02
C ALA A 537 -9.88 34.38 -17.22
N GLU A 538 -11.05 34.96 -16.92
CA GLU A 538 -12.09 35.38 -17.88
C GLU A 538 -12.59 34.26 -18.80
N ALA A 539 -12.44 33.01 -18.37
CA ALA A 539 -12.82 31.82 -19.11
C ALA A 539 -14.29 31.84 -19.55
N ASP A 540 -14.52 31.55 -20.82
CA ASP A 540 -15.85 31.31 -21.39
C ASP A 540 -16.21 29.82 -21.30
N TRP A 541 -17.40 29.46 -21.81
CA TRP A 541 -17.89 28.09 -21.73
C TRP A 541 -17.01 27.10 -22.51
N VAL A 542 -16.37 27.54 -23.61
CA VAL A 542 -15.48 26.69 -24.41
C VAL A 542 -14.24 26.36 -23.59
N HIS A 543 -13.67 27.37 -22.93
CA HIS A 543 -12.50 27.16 -22.11
C HIS A 543 -12.78 26.20 -20.95
N TRP A 544 -13.86 26.43 -20.19
CA TRP A 544 -14.27 25.53 -19.10
C TRP A 544 -14.48 24.09 -19.58
N ALA A 545 -15.09 23.88 -20.75
CA ALA A 545 -15.23 22.56 -21.35
C ALA A 545 -13.89 21.92 -21.75
N SER A 546 -12.94 22.74 -22.22
CA SER A 546 -11.62 22.31 -22.71
C SER A 546 -10.67 21.87 -21.59
N VAL A 547 -10.91 22.34 -20.37
CA VAL A 547 -10.16 21.94 -19.17
C VAL A 547 -10.97 21.05 -18.23
N ASP A 548 -12.16 20.59 -18.61
CA ASP A 548 -13.11 19.85 -17.74
C ASP A 548 -12.40 18.75 -16.93
N SER A 549 -11.75 17.80 -17.59
CA SER A 549 -11.06 16.68 -16.93
C SER A 549 -9.87 17.08 -16.03
N LEU A 550 -9.38 18.32 -16.16
CA LEU A 550 -8.24 18.87 -15.43
C LEU A 550 -8.67 19.73 -14.22
N LEU A 551 -9.92 20.22 -14.20
CA LEU A 551 -10.45 21.08 -13.14
C LEU A 551 -10.24 20.51 -11.74
N PRO A 552 -10.39 19.20 -11.47
CA PRO A 552 -10.15 18.68 -10.13
C PRO A 552 -8.69 18.83 -9.67
N LEU A 553 -7.72 18.70 -10.57
CA LEU A 553 -6.30 18.91 -10.24
C LEU A 553 -5.98 20.40 -10.03
N LEU A 554 -6.58 21.28 -10.84
CA LEU A 554 -6.45 22.73 -10.66
C LEU A 554 -7.06 23.20 -9.32
N ALA A 555 -8.19 22.60 -8.92
CA ALA A 555 -8.79 22.84 -7.62
C ALA A 555 -7.87 22.42 -6.47
N GLU A 556 -7.21 21.26 -6.57
CA GLU A 556 -6.25 20.82 -5.55
C GLU A 556 -4.98 21.70 -5.50
N ALA A 557 -4.54 22.21 -6.66
CA ALA A 557 -3.38 23.09 -6.79
C ALA A 557 -3.55 24.40 -6.01
N ALA A 558 -4.68 25.10 -6.22
CA ALA A 558 -4.97 26.33 -5.49
C ALA A 558 -6.48 26.48 -5.22
N PRO A 559 -6.99 25.86 -4.13
CA PRO A 559 -8.44 25.82 -3.84
C PRO A 559 -9.10 27.19 -3.80
N GLY A 560 -8.44 28.18 -3.17
CA GLY A 560 -8.95 29.54 -3.08
C GLY A 560 -9.10 30.20 -4.45
N GLU A 561 -8.04 30.19 -5.27
CA GLU A 561 -8.05 30.79 -6.60
C GLU A 561 -9.04 30.09 -7.55
N PHE A 562 -9.20 28.77 -7.40
CA PHE A 562 -10.18 28.00 -8.15
C PHE A 562 -11.61 28.43 -7.79
N LEU A 563 -11.95 28.46 -6.49
CA LEU A 563 -13.28 28.90 -6.04
C LEU A 563 -13.56 30.36 -6.44
N ASP A 564 -12.58 31.25 -6.31
CA ASP A 564 -12.69 32.64 -6.76
C ASP A 564 -12.98 32.72 -8.28
N ALA A 565 -12.44 31.81 -9.09
CA ALA A 565 -12.72 31.74 -10.52
C ALA A 565 -14.15 31.23 -10.80
N VAL A 566 -14.59 30.19 -10.09
CA VAL A 566 -15.96 29.65 -10.22
C VAL A 566 -17.00 30.68 -9.79
N GLU A 567 -16.82 31.31 -8.63
CA GLU A 567 -17.71 32.35 -8.11
C GLU A 567 -17.81 33.53 -9.08
N ARG A 568 -16.68 34.02 -9.61
CA ARG A 568 -16.69 35.09 -10.62
C ARG A 568 -17.40 34.67 -11.90
N ALA A 569 -17.25 33.43 -12.33
CA ALA A 569 -17.92 32.91 -13.52
C ALA A 569 -19.45 32.82 -13.31
N LEU A 570 -19.91 32.34 -12.14
CA LEU A 570 -21.33 32.28 -11.78
C LEU A 570 -22.02 33.65 -11.79
N HIS A 571 -21.30 34.69 -11.37
CA HIS A 571 -21.79 36.07 -11.32
C HIS A 571 -21.63 36.85 -12.64
N ARG A 572 -21.06 36.23 -13.69
CA ARG A 572 -20.93 36.86 -15.00
C ARG A 572 -22.26 36.81 -15.75
N ASN A 573 -22.51 37.83 -16.59
CA ASN A 573 -23.64 37.86 -17.51
C ASN A 573 -23.16 38.03 -18.97
N PRO A 574 -23.36 37.04 -19.85
CA PRO A 574 -23.94 35.72 -19.58
C PRO A 574 -23.00 34.84 -18.74
N CYS A 575 -23.58 33.93 -17.95
CA CYS A 575 -22.80 32.95 -17.19
C CYS A 575 -22.32 31.83 -18.12
N PRO A 576 -21.03 31.46 -18.12
CA PRO A 576 -20.53 30.40 -19.00
C PRO A 576 -21.11 29.02 -18.67
N PHE A 577 -21.54 28.78 -17.43
CA PHE A 577 -22.12 27.50 -17.03
C PHE A 577 -23.52 27.26 -17.63
N ASP A 578 -24.28 28.32 -17.92
CA ASP A 578 -25.57 28.19 -18.62
C ASP A 578 -25.36 27.63 -20.03
N ALA A 579 -24.33 28.12 -20.73
CA ALA A 579 -23.97 27.63 -22.05
C ALA A 579 -23.46 26.18 -21.98
N LEU A 580 -22.69 25.82 -20.94
CA LEU A 580 -22.25 24.43 -20.71
C LEU A 580 -23.42 23.48 -20.51
N PHE A 581 -24.42 23.84 -19.69
CA PHE A 581 -25.63 23.04 -19.53
C PHE A 581 -26.35 22.86 -20.87
N ALA A 582 -26.40 23.91 -21.70
CA ALA A 582 -27.00 23.83 -23.03
C ALA A 582 -26.22 22.92 -24.01
N GLN A 583 -24.95 22.61 -23.74
CA GLN A 583 -24.16 21.66 -24.54
C GLN A 583 -24.39 20.19 -24.17
N GLU A 584 -25.19 19.89 -23.13
CA GLU A 584 -25.51 18.51 -22.72
C GLU A 584 -26.21 17.75 -23.87
N GLY A 585 -25.55 16.73 -24.40
CA GLY A 585 -26.08 15.93 -25.52
C GLY A 585 -27.25 15.02 -25.11
N ARG A 586 -28.27 14.89 -25.97
CA ARG A 586 -29.51 14.10 -25.72
C ARG A 586 -29.54 12.70 -26.36
N GLY A 587 -28.39 12.09 -26.70
CA GLY A 587 -28.31 10.94 -27.62
C GLY A 587 -27.88 9.59 -27.02
N ILE A 588 -28.35 8.50 -27.65
CA ILE A 588 -28.01 7.08 -27.38
C ILE A 588 -26.56 6.73 -27.80
N THR A 589 -25.95 7.50 -28.71
CA THR A 589 -24.56 7.32 -29.17
C THR A 589 -23.52 8.07 -28.32
N GLY A 590 -23.84 8.35 -27.05
CA GLY A 590 -22.95 9.03 -26.11
C GLY A 590 -23.19 10.54 -26.08
N GLY A 591 -24.16 10.97 -25.28
CA GLY A 591 -24.14 12.35 -24.78
C GLY A 591 -22.81 12.60 -24.05
N THR A 592 -22.22 13.78 -24.22
CA THR A 592 -21.07 14.22 -23.44
C THR A 592 -21.54 15.30 -22.47
N ASN A 593 -21.16 15.19 -21.21
CA ASN A 593 -21.40 16.20 -20.19
C ASN A 593 -20.07 16.90 -19.89
N TYR A 594 -20.01 18.21 -20.12
CA TYR A 594 -18.82 19.04 -19.95
C TYR A 594 -18.79 19.81 -18.61
N LEU A 595 -19.62 19.41 -17.65
CA LEU A 595 -19.63 19.91 -16.27
C LEU A 595 -19.07 18.89 -15.26
N THR A 596 -18.79 17.65 -15.69
CA THR A 596 -18.38 16.57 -14.78
C THR A 596 -17.13 16.92 -14.00
N GLY A 597 -16.15 17.53 -14.66
CA GLY A 597 -14.92 17.98 -14.05
C GLY A 597 -15.11 19.11 -13.04
N LEU A 598 -16.02 20.05 -13.31
CA LEU A 598 -16.34 21.13 -12.36
C LEU A 598 -17.00 20.57 -11.09
N LEU A 599 -17.97 19.66 -11.25
CA LEU A 599 -18.62 19.01 -10.12
C LEU A 599 -17.62 18.20 -9.30
N TRP A 600 -16.78 17.41 -9.96
CA TRP A 600 -15.70 16.65 -9.33
C TRP A 600 -14.67 17.54 -8.62
N ALA A 601 -14.38 18.73 -9.14
CA ALA A 601 -13.51 19.69 -8.50
C ALA A 601 -14.12 20.24 -7.20
N LEU A 602 -15.39 20.65 -7.25
CA LEU A 602 -16.15 21.12 -6.08
C LEU A 602 -16.30 20.02 -5.03
N GLU A 603 -16.65 18.80 -5.45
CA GLU A 603 -16.69 17.60 -4.60
C GLU A 603 -15.34 17.32 -3.92
N THR A 604 -14.24 17.47 -4.66
CA THR A 604 -12.90 17.29 -4.12
C THR A 604 -12.60 18.31 -3.02
N LEU A 605 -12.95 19.58 -3.24
CA LEU A 605 -12.75 20.64 -2.24
C LEU A 605 -13.69 20.52 -1.04
N ALA A 606 -14.87 19.90 -1.19
CA ALA A 606 -15.80 19.68 -0.08
C ALA A 606 -15.20 18.81 1.03
N TRP A 607 -14.20 17.98 0.72
CA TRP A 607 -13.49 17.17 1.71
C TRP A 607 -12.75 18.01 2.75
N ASP A 608 -12.31 19.20 2.38
CA ASP A 608 -11.69 20.15 3.28
C ASP A 608 -12.77 21.04 3.92
N GLY A 609 -12.90 20.92 5.25
CA GLY A 609 -13.93 21.63 5.99
C GLY A 609 -13.78 23.15 5.98
N ASP A 610 -12.65 23.71 5.54
CA ASP A 610 -12.49 25.16 5.40
C ASP A 610 -13.13 25.71 4.12
N TYR A 611 -13.33 24.87 3.11
CA TYR A 611 -13.98 25.26 1.85
C TYR A 611 -15.45 24.83 1.74
N LEU A 612 -15.95 23.98 2.65
CA LEU A 612 -17.28 23.38 2.56
C LEU A 612 -18.42 24.38 2.31
N VAL A 613 -18.45 25.50 3.03
CA VAL A 613 -19.55 26.48 2.88
C VAL A 613 -19.54 27.13 1.50
N ARG A 614 -18.37 27.55 1.02
CA ARG A 614 -18.21 28.14 -0.32
C ARG A 614 -18.59 27.15 -1.42
N VAL A 615 -18.14 25.90 -1.28
CA VAL A 615 -18.48 24.81 -2.19
C VAL A 615 -19.99 24.57 -2.22
N ALA A 616 -20.64 24.52 -1.05
CA ALA A 616 -22.08 24.30 -0.95
C ALA A 616 -22.87 25.41 -1.66
N ILE A 617 -22.46 26.67 -1.51
CA ILE A 617 -23.06 27.81 -2.23
C ILE A 617 -22.83 27.69 -3.73
N CYS A 618 -21.60 27.40 -4.19
CA CYS A 618 -21.32 27.22 -5.63
C CYS A 618 -22.17 26.11 -6.26
N LEU A 619 -22.29 24.95 -5.59
CA LEU A 619 -23.14 23.84 -6.05
C LEU A 619 -24.62 24.23 -6.07
N ALA A 620 -25.07 25.02 -5.10
CA ALA A 620 -26.45 25.48 -5.05
C ALA A 620 -26.76 26.52 -6.13
N GLU A 621 -25.84 27.46 -6.42
CA GLU A 621 -25.98 28.41 -7.53
C GLU A 621 -26.01 27.68 -8.87
N LEU A 622 -25.16 26.66 -9.06
CA LEU A 622 -25.21 25.80 -10.24
C LEU A 622 -26.53 25.04 -10.32
N ALA A 623 -27.05 24.51 -9.21
CA ALA A 623 -28.33 23.80 -9.17
C ALA A 623 -29.52 24.71 -9.53
N ALA A 624 -29.50 25.98 -9.11
CA ALA A 624 -30.54 26.94 -9.45
C ALA A 624 -30.61 27.26 -10.95
N ARG A 625 -29.51 27.04 -11.68
CA ARG A 625 -29.38 27.32 -13.12
C ARG A 625 -29.52 26.07 -13.99
N ASP A 626 -29.50 24.90 -13.37
CA ASP A 626 -29.55 23.61 -14.04
C ASP A 626 -30.93 23.39 -14.70
N PRO A 627 -31.01 23.27 -16.04
CA PRO A 627 -32.28 23.02 -16.74
C PRO A 627 -32.80 21.59 -16.58
N GLY A 628 -32.09 20.73 -15.82
CA GLY A 628 -32.35 19.30 -15.71
C GLY A 628 -31.81 18.52 -16.92
N GLY A 629 -31.96 17.20 -16.89
CA GLY A 629 -31.47 16.31 -17.93
C GLY A 629 -31.36 14.86 -17.44
N GLN A 630 -30.60 14.02 -18.14
CA GLN A 630 -30.60 12.57 -17.92
C GLN A 630 -29.41 12.05 -17.09
N TRP A 631 -28.39 12.87 -16.87
CA TRP A 631 -27.23 12.49 -16.06
C TRP A 631 -27.56 12.47 -14.57
N ALA A 632 -27.09 11.45 -13.87
CA ALA A 632 -27.23 11.35 -12.42
C ALA A 632 -26.31 12.33 -11.67
N ASN A 633 -25.12 12.62 -12.20
CA ASN A 633 -24.18 13.57 -11.59
C ASN A 633 -24.58 15.01 -11.98
N ARG A 634 -25.37 15.66 -11.11
CA ARG A 634 -25.85 17.04 -11.25
C ARG A 634 -25.56 17.84 -9.97
N PRO A 635 -25.51 19.18 -10.01
CA PRO A 635 -25.10 19.99 -8.87
C PRO A 635 -25.91 19.74 -7.59
N ALA A 636 -27.23 19.60 -7.69
CA ALA A 636 -28.10 19.31 -6.54
C ALA A 636 -27.77 17.94 -5.89
N ASN A 637 -27.44 16.94 -6.72
CA ASN A 637 -27.08 15.60 -6.24
C ASN A 637 -25.70 15.61 -5.58
N SER A 638 -24.71 16.30 -6.14
CA SER A 638 -23.40 16.48 -5.51
C SER A 638 -23.55 17.21 -4.16
N LEU A 639 -24.34 18.30 -4.11
CA LEU A 639 -24.60 19.05 -2.88
C LEU A 639 -25.23 18.17 -1.78
N THR A 640 -26.26 17.41 -2.15
CA THR A 640 -26.93 16.48 -1.23
C THR A 640 -25.96 15.41 -0.74
N THR A 641 -25.22 14.79 -1.67
CA THR A 641 -24.26 13.70 -1.37
C THR A 641 -23.16 14.16 -0.41
N VAL A 642 -22.65 15.39 -0.56
CA VAL A 642 -21.65 15.98 0.35
C VAL A 642 -22.18 16.07 1.78
N LEU A 643 -23.44 16.47 1.95
CA LEU A 643 -24.03 16.81 3.25
C LEU A 643 -24.85 15.67 3.90
N LEU A 644 -24.93 14.49 3.27
CA LEU A 644 -25.69 13.35 3.79
C LEU A 644 -25.38 13.08 5.27
N PRO A 645 -26.38 12.92 6.14
CA PRO A 645 -26.15 12.77 7.58
C PRO A 645 -25.51 11.43 7.94
N TRP A 646 -25.77 10.36 7.18
CA TRP A 646 -25.27 9.00 7.45
C TRP A 646 -23.95 8.69 6.74
N LEU A 647 -23.63 9.41 5.65
CA LEU A 647 -22.41 9.22 4.85
C LEU A 647 -21.91 10.56 4.31
N PRO A 648 -21.50 11.50 5.19
CA PRO A 648 -21.00 12.80 4.77
C PRO A 648 -19.72 12.62 3.95
N GLN A 649 -19.65 13.25 2.78
CA GLN A 649 -18.44 13.26 1.94
C GLN A 649 -17.59 14.50 2.23
N THR A 650 -17.30 14.69 3.52
CA THR A 650 -16.50 15.80 4.02
C THR A 650 -15.86 15.47 5.35
N CYS A 651 -14.66 16.02 5.62
CA CYS A 651 -14.03 15.97 6.94
C CYS A 651 -14.50 17.12 7.87
N ALA A 652 -15.43 17.95 7.43
CA ALA A 652 -15.99 19.02 8.25
C ALA A 652 -16.78 18.47 9.46
N SER A 653 -16.74 19.21 10.58
CA SER A 653 -17.55 18.92 11.76
C SER A 653 -19.05 19.01 11.45
N MET A 654 -19.88 18.33 12.26
CA MET A 654 -21.34 18.43 12.16
C MET A 654 -21.81 19.89 12.17
N SER A 655 -21.25 20.72 13.05
CA SER A 655 -21.59 22.15 13.13
C SER A 655 -21.32 22.89 11.81
N LYS A 656 -20.19 22.63 11.14
CA LYS A 656 -19.88 23.18 9.82
C LYS A 656 -20.81 22.65 8.73
N ARG A 657 -21.20 21.37 8.77
CA ARG A 657 -22.19 20.79 7.84
C ARG A 657 -23.58 21.42 7.96
N VAL A 658 -24.02 21.66 9.20
CA VAL A 658 -25.29 22.37 9.47
C VAL A 658 -25.19 23.84 9.04
N ALA A 659 -24.05 24.49 9.29
CA ALA A 659 -23.82 25.86 8.82
C ALA A 659 -23.85 25.97 7.29
N ALA A 660 -23.28 24.99 6.56
CA ALA A 660 -23.31 24.96 5.10
C ALA A 660 -24.75 24.81 4.57
N ALA A 661 -25.54 23.87 5.11
CA ALA A 661 -26.95 23.71 4.73
C ALA A 661 -27.76 24.99 5.02
N ARG A 662 -27.53 25.62 6.18
CA ARG A 662 -28.16 26.90 6.53
C ARG A 662 -27.75 28.03 5.57
N ALA A 663 -26.48 28.11 5.19
CA ALA A 663 -26.02 29.14 4.25
C ALA A 663 -26.71 28.98 2.90
N VAL A 664 -26.79 27.75 2.35
CA VAL A 664 -27.53 27.47 1.13
C VAL A 664 -29.00 27.88 1.26
N LEU A 665 -29.64 27.58 2.39
CA LEU A 665 -31.03 27.95 2.63
C LEU A 665 -31.27 29.46 2.67
N VAL A 666 -30.31 30.23 3.17
CA VAL A 666 -30.40 31.69 3.24
C VAL A 666 -30.17 32.33 1.87
N GLU A 667 -29.13 31.89 1.16
CA GLU A 667 -28.73 32.49 -0.12
C GLU A 667 -29.63 32.04 -1.28
N LEU A 668 -30.03 30.76 -1.29
CA LEU A 668 -30.80 30.12 -2.36
C LEU A 668 -31.98 29.32 -1.76
N PRO A 669 -33.07 29.97 -1.32
CA PRO A 669 -34.12 29.34 -0.51
C PRO A 669 -34.82 28.13 -1.14
N GLU A 670 -35.02 28.14 -2.47
CA GLU A 670 -35.69 27.04 -3.17
C GLU A 670 -34.77 25.82 -3.30
N VAL A 671 -33.50 26.03 -3.68
CA VAL A 671 -32.50 24.94 -3.71
C VAL A 671 -32.22 24.41 -2.30
N GLY A 672 -32.15 25.31 -1.31
CA GLY A 672 -31.95 24.94 0.09
C GLY A 672 -33.11 24.15 0.67
N TRP A 673 -34.35 24.43 0.25
CA TRP A 673 -35.51 23.64 0.62
C TRP A 673 -35.41 22.20 0.07
N GLU A 674 -35.15 22.06 -1.23
CA GLU A 674 -34.96 20.75 -1.86
C GLU A 674 -33.79 19.96 -1.23
N LEU A 675 -32.69 20.66 -0.91
CA LEU A 675 -31.57 20.09 -0.16
C LEU A 675 -32.02 19.53 1.19
N LEU A 676 -32.77 20.30 1.99
CA LEU A 676 -33.23 19.83 3.30
C LEU A 676 -34.09 18.58 3.18
N LEU A 677 -35.02 18.52 2.22
CA LEU A 677 -35.83 17.33 1.96
C LEU A 677 -34.96 16.12 1.58
N GLY A 678 -33.92 16.32 0.76
CA GLY A 678 -32.94 15.29 0.40
C GLY A 678 -32.07 14.80 1.57
N LEU A 679 -31.94 15.62 2.63
CA LEU A 679 -31.15 15.30 3.83
C LEU A 679 -31.98 14.70 4.97
N LEU A 680 -33.31 14.71 4.87
CA LEU A 680 -34.19 14.02 5.83
C LEU A 680 -34.04 12.50 5.72
N PRO A 681 -34.40 11.74 6.77
CA PRO A 681 -34.31 10.29 6.74
C PRO A 681 -35.20 9.70 5.63
N GLN A 682 -34.66 8.75 4.88
CA GLN A 682 -35.37 8.06 3.80
C GLN A 682 -35.08 6.55 3.87
N TYR A 683 -36.13 5.73 3.72
CA TYR A 683 -35.99 4.29 3.61
C TYR A 683 -35.30 3.92 2.28
N HIS A 684 -34.25 3.10 2.34
CA HIS A 684 -33.51 2.57 1.17
C HIS A 684 -32.68 3.59 0.35
N SER A 685 -32.16 4.64 0.99
CA SER A 685 -31.19 5.53 0.33
C SER A 685 -29.85 4.81 0.06
N VAL A 686 -29.25 5.08 -1.10
CA VAL A 686 -27.93 4.57 -1.51
C VAL A 686 -27.10 5.76 -2.00
N SER A 687 -25.81 5.75 -1.72
CA SER A 687 -24.87 6.74 -2.21
C SER A 687 -23.56 6.04 -2.61
N PHE A 688 -22.98 6.50 -3.72
CA PHE A 688 -21.66 6.04 -4.21
C PHE A 688 -20.52 6.97 -3.76
N GLY A 689 -20.83 7.98 -2.92
CA GLY A 689 -19.88 8.98 -2.47
C GLY A 689 -19.54 10.04 -3.54
N THR A 690 -18.56 10.88 -3.24
CA THR A 690 -18.05 11.92 -4.14
C THR A 690 -16.57 11.71 -4.47
N ARG A 691 -16.04 12.45 -5.45
CA ARG A 691 -14.61 12.41 -5.76
C ARG A 691 -13.77 12.86 -4.56
N LYS A 692 -12.74 12.08 -4.22
CA LYS A 692 -11.75 12.38 -3.16
C LYS A 692 -10.51 13.08 -3.74
N PRO A 693 -9.82 13.91 -2.94
CA PRO A 693 -8.54 14.49 -3.32
C PRO A 693 -7.49 13.44 -3.69
N ALA A 694 -6.74 13.74 -4.75
CA ALA A 694 -5.66 12.91 -5.25
C ALA A 694 -4.33 13.21 -4.55
N TRP A 695 -4.02 14.49 -4.35
CA TRP A 695 -2.74 14.98 -3.85
C TRP A 695 -2.87 15.73 -2.54
N ARG A 696 -3.92 16.55 -2.38
CA ARG A 696 -4.11 17.31 -1.16
C ARG A 696 -4.51 16.38 0.00
N ALA A 697 -3.77 16.42 1.10
CA ALA A 697 -3.98 15.58 2.27
C ALA A 697 -5.14 16.07 3.17
N SER A 698 -6.31 16.35 2.58
CA SER A 698 -7.50 16.82 3.30
C SER A 698 -8.16 15.72 4.12
N ILE A 699 -7.98 14.45 3.73
CA ILE A 699 -8.52 13.27 4.42
C ILE A 699 -7.39 12.59 5.19
N HIS A 700 -7.56 12.42 6.49
CA HIS A 700 -6.57 11.74 7.33
C HIS A 700 -6.64 10.21 7.13
N ASP A 701 -5.50 9.52 7.20
CA ASP A 701 -5.41 8.06 6.92
C ASP A 701 -6.27 7.19 7.86
N ASN A 702 -6.60 7.69 9.05
CA ASN A 702 -7.47 6.99 10.01
C ASN A 702 -8.97 7.27 9.81
N TRP A 703 -9.35 8.10 8.83
CA TRP A 703 -10.73 8.43 8.55
C TRP A 703 -11.53 7.15 8.28
N GLN A 704 -12.68 7.05 8.92
CA GLN A 704 -13.60 5.91 8.76
C GLN A 704 -14.83 6.37 8.01
N GLN A 705 -15.34 5.49 7.17
CA GLN A 705 -16.53 5.76 6.40
C GLN A 705 -17.78 5.80 7.30
N GLY A 706 -18.61 6.82 7.09
CA GLY A 706 -19.87 7.00 7.80
C GLY A 706 -19.74 7.80 9.10
N VAL A 707 -20.79 7.75 9.92
CA VAL A 707 -20.88 8.45 11.21
C VAL A 707 -21.38 7.52 12.30
N THR A 708 -21.15 7.89 13.55
CA THR A 708 -21.76 7.18 14.68
C THR A 708 -23.28 7.39 14.71
N ASN A 709 -24.02 6.44 15.30
CA ASN A 709 -25.47 6.57 15.50
C ASN A 709 -25.86 7.85 16.25
N ARG A 710 -24.99 8.35 17.13
CA ARG A 710 -25.20 9.61 17.86
C ARG A 710 -25.10 10.81 16.92
N GLU A 711 -24.00 10.93 16.18
CA GLU A 711 -23.79 12.02 15.21
C GLU A 711 -24.88 12.06 14.15
N TYR A 712 -25.28 10.89 13.65
CA TYR A 712 -26.41 10.75 12.72
C TYR A 712 -27.70 11.37 13.29
N ARG A 713 -28.09 11.00 14.52
CA ARG A 713 -29.30 11.50 15.18
C ARG A 713 -29.24 13.00 15.47
N GLU A 714 -28.08 13.49 15.92
CA GLU A 714 -27.87 14.91 16.20
C GLU A 714 -27.98 15.75 14.92
N GLN A 715 -27.36 15.31 13.82
CA GLN A 715 -27.40 16.03 12.55
C GLN A 715 -28.79 16.02 11.91
N ILE A 716 -29.50 14.88 11.95
CA ILE A 716 -30.88 14.81 11.44
C ILE A 716 -31.81 15.72 12.23
N THR A 717 -31.69 15.75 13.56
CA THR A 717 -32.47 16.67 14.39
C THR A 717 -32.24 18.11 13.95
N ALA A 718 -30.97 18.51 13.74
CA ALA A 718 -30.64 19.85 13.28
C ALA A 718 -31.21 20.17 11.88
N TYR A 719 -31.13 19.25 10.93
CA TYR A 719 -31.75 19.44 9.60
C TYR A 719 -33.28 19.47 9.65
N SER A 720 -33.89 18.65 10.51
CA SER A 720 -35.35 18.65 10.71
C SER A 720 -35.83 19.97 11.31
N GLU A 721 -35.10 20.52 12.28
CA GLU A 721 -35.41 21.83 12.87
C GLU A 721 -35.31 22.96 11.84
N LEU A 722 -34.32 22.92 10.95
CA LEU A 722 -34.23 23.85 9.82
C LEU A 722 -35.44 23.72 8.89
N ALA A 723 -35.80 22.50 8.50
CA ALA A 723 -36.93 22.25 7.62
C ALA A 723 -38.26 22.72 8.24
N ILE A 724 -38.49 22.43 9.52
CA ILE A 724 -39.67 22.91 10.26
C ILE A 724 -39.68 24.45 10.33
N GLY A 725 -38.52 25.07 10.55
CA GLY A 725 -38.39 26.53 10.59
C GLY A 725 -38.85 27.21 9.31
N GLU A 726 -38.57 26.62 8.15
CA GLU A 726 -39.01 27.12 6.84
C GLU A 726 -40.45 26.75 6.52
N ALA A 727 -40.86 25.52 6.82
CA ALA A 727 -42.24 25.06 6.66
C ALA A 727 -43.24 25.94 7.44
N ARG A 728 -42.88 26.44 8.62
CA ARG A 728 -43.71 27.36 9.41
C ARG A 728 -44.02 28.68 8.69
N LYS A 729 -43.22 29.07 7.70
CA LYS A 729 -43.34 30.34 6.97
C LYS A 729 -44.09 30.17 5.64
N ASP A 730 -44.22 28.95 5.13
CA ASP A 730 -44.77 28.65 3.81
C ASP A 730 -45.64 27.39 3.83
N VAL A 731 -46.93 27.56 3.53
CA VAL A 731 -47.95 26.48 3.54
C VAL A 731 -47.62 25.34 2.55
N SER A 732 -46.98 25.66 1.43
CA SER A 732 -46.59 24.65 0.44
C SER A 732 -45.46 23.77 0.99
N LYS A 733 -44.46 24.40 1.62
CA LYS A 733 -43.35 23.69 2.30
C LYS A 733 -43.86 22.89 3.50
N LEU A 734 -44.85 23.41 4.24
CA LEU A 734 -45.52 22.68 5.32
C LEU A 734 -46.24 21.43 4.82
N THR A 735 -46.92 21.52 3.68
CA THR A 735 -47.63 20.38 3.07
C THR A 735 -46.64 19.32 2.57
N ALA A 736 -45.55 19.74 1.91
CA ALA A 736 -44.49 18.83 1.51
C ALA A 736 -43.83 18.13 2.71
N LEU A 737 -43.61 18.85 3.82
CA LEU A 737 -43.00 18.26 5.02
C LEU A 737 -43.91 17.21 5.71
N ILE A 738 -45.23 17.32 5.57
CA ILE A 738 -46.18 16.31 6.07
C ILE A 738 -45.95 14.94 5.41
N GLU A 739 -45.53 14.91 4.14
CA GLU A 739 -45.23 13.66 3.42
C GLU A 739 -44.00 12.91 3.97
N HIS A 740 -43.19 13.60 4.78
CA HIS A 740 -42.00 13.05 5.44
C HIS A 740 -42.19 12.86 6.94
N LEU A 741 -43.40 13.10 7.46
CA LEU A 741 -43.68 13.13 8.90
C LEU A 741 -43.29 11.81 9.59
N GLU A 742 -43.48 10.66 8.94
CA GLU A 742 -43.11 9.34 9.47
C GLU A 742 -41.60 9.14 9.64
N ASN A 743 -40.79 9.94 8.95
CA ASN A 743 -39.34 9.83 8.91
C ASN A 743 -38.64 10.81 9.86
N LEU A 744 -39.36 11.75 10.46
CA LEU A 744 -38.77 12.76 11.36
C LEU A 744 -38.34 12.14 12.70
N PRO A 745 -37.23 12.62 13.30
CA PRO A 745 -36.86 12.21 14.65
C PRO A 745 -37.91 12.69 15.67
N GLN A 746 -38.12 11.94 16.75
CA GLN A 746 -39.19 12.19 17.73
C GLN A 746 -39.31 13.66 18.18
N PRO A 747 -38.22 14.38 18.53
CA PRO A 747 -38.33 15.78 18.94
C PRO A 747 -38.87 16.70 17.83
N ALA A 748 -38.47 16.45 16.57
CA ALA A 748 -38.93 17.22 15.42
C ALA A 748 -40.38 16.84 15.03
N TYR A 749 -40.72 15.56 15.13
CA TYR A 749 -42.08 15.05 14.93
C TYR A 749 -43.07 15.73 15.91
N ASP A 750 -42.76 15.71 17.21
CA ASP A 750 -43.60 16.32 18.25
C ASP A 750 -43.74 17.83 18.03
N ASN A 751 -42.63 18.50 17.67
CA ASN A 751 -42.61 19.93 17.37
C ASN A 751 -43.50 20.29 16.16
N LEU A 752 -43.42 19.51 15.08
CA LEU A 752 -44.24 19.72 13.90
C LEU A 752 -45.73 19.45 14.19
N LEU A 753 -46.05 18.40 14.93
CA LEU A 753 -47.43 18.13 15.36
C LEU A 753 -48.00 19.24 16.25
N GLN A 754 -47.19 19.77 17.17
CA GLN A 754 -47.59 20.91 18.00
C GLN A 754 -47.89 22.13 17.14
N HIS A 755 -47.07 22.40 16.11
CA HIS A 755 -47.31 23.48 15.18
C HIS A 755 -48.59 23.26 14.36
N LEU A 756 -48.79 22.06 13.79
CA LEU A 756 -49.98 21.69 13.02
C LEU A 756 -51.28 21.80 13.85
N SER A 757 -51.17 21.64 15.17
CA SER A 757 -52.29 21.74 16.12
C SER A 757 -52.47 23.14 16.73
N SER A 758 -51.71 24.14 16.27
CA SER A 758 -51.67 25.47 16.87
C SER A 758 -52.75 26.43 16.32
N ASP A 759 -53.14 27.43 17.11
CA ASP A 759 -54.11 28.45 16.72
C ASP A 759 -53.76 29.18 15.39
N PRO A 760 -52.48 29.51 15.10
CA PRO A 760 -52.10 30.05 13.80
C PRO A 760 -52.51 29.20 12.59
N ILE A 761 -52.45 27.86 12.70
CA ILE A 761 -52.89 26.94 11.63
C ILE A 761 -54.42 26.97 11.49
N ALA A 762 -55.14 26.95 12.62
CA ALA A 762 -56.59 26.99 12.62
C ALA A 762 -57.15 28.30 12.05
N ALA A 763 -56.41 29.41 12.24
CA ALA A 763 -56.72 30.75 11.77
C ALA A 763 -56.27 31.05 10.32
N MET A 764 -55.62 30.10 9.63
CA MET A 764 -55.24 30.26 8.22
C MET A 764 -56.46 30.48 7.31
N PRO A 765 -56.27 31.14 6.15
CA PRO A 765 -57.29 31.19 5.10
C PRO A 765 -57.80 29.79 4.75
N GLU A 766 -59.09 29.67 4.44
CA GLU A 766 -59.74 28.37 4.21
C GLU A 766 -59.05 27.55 3.12
N ALA A 767 -58.61 28.19 2.04
CA ALA A 767 -57.89 27.53 0.94
C ALA A 767 -56.57 26.89 1.39
N ASP A 768 -55.80 27.59 2.24
CA ASP A 768 -54.52 27.09 2.76
C ASP A 768 -54.74 26.00 3.80
N ARG A 769 -55.73 26.18 4.69
CA ARG A 769 -56.13 25.17 5.67
C ARG A 769 -56.60 23.88 5.00
N LEU A 770 -57.31 23.99 3.87
CA LEU A 770 -57.74 22.83 3.09
C LEU A 770 -56.55 22.05 2.51
N ARG A 771 -55.49 22.72 2.05
CA ARG A 771 -54.27 22.06 1.55
C ARG A 771 -53.59 21.23 2.64
N VAL A 772 -53.38 21.83 3.81
CA VAL A 772 -52.78 21.15 4.97
C VAL A 772 -53.65 19.99 5.45
N TRP A 773 -54.97 20.20 5.55
CA TRP A 773 -55.93 19.15 5.91
C TRP A 773 -55.86 17.95 4.94
N THR A 774 -55.86 18.21 3.64
CA THR A 774 -55.77 17.15 2.62
C THR A 774 -54.48 16.36 2.76
N GLY A 775 -53.32 17.03 2.91
CA GLY A 775 -52.03 16.35 3.11
C GLY A 775 -52.03 15.45 4.35
N LEU A 776 -52.61 15.90 5.47
CA LEU A 776 -52.74 15.09 6.68
C LEU A 776 -53.67 13.89 6.48
N VAL A 777 -54.79 14.06 5.79
CA VAL A 777 -55.73 12.96 5.49
C VAL A 777 -55.08 11.92 4.60
N GLU A 778 -54.36 12.34 3.56
CA GLU A 778 -53.62 11.45 2.66
C GLU A 778 -52.55 10.67 3.42
N PHE A 779 -51.75 11.36 4.24
CA PHE A 779 -50.76 10.76 5.12
C PHE A 779 -51.38 9.69 6.03
N VAL A 780 -52.41 10.04 6.81
CA VAL A 780 -53.09 9.08 7.70
C VAL A 780 -53.70 7.91 6.93
N THR A 781 -54.27 8.17 5.75
CA THR A 781 -54.87 7.13 4.90
C THR A 781 -53.82 6.17 4.37
N LYS A 782 -52.64 6.65 3.96
CA LYS A 782 -51.50 5.83 3.54
C LYS A 782 -51.10 4.85 4.63
N HIS A 783 -50.90 5.32 5.86
CA HIS A 783 -50.49 4.46 6.99
C HIS A 783 -51.59 3.45 7.38
N LYS A 784 -52.87 3.86 7.37
CA LYS A 784 -54.00 2.93 7.62
C LYS A 784 -54.19 1.88 6.53
N LYS A 785 -53.90 2.21 5.27
CA LYS A 785 -54.06 1.31 4.11
C LYS A 785 -52.97 0.24 4.05
N PHE A 786 -51.79 0.54 4.57
CA PHE A 786 -50.64 -0.38 4.58
C PHE A 786 -50.15 -0.65 6.02
N PRO A 787 -51.00 -1.16 6.92
CA PRO A 787 -50.67 -1.27 8.35
C PRO A 787 -49.54 -2.27 8.63
N ASP A 788 -49.31 -3.23 7.74
CA ASP A 788 -48.26 -4.25 7.86
C ASP A 788 -46.92 -3.82 7.23
N ALA A 789 -46.85 -2.63 6.61
CA ALA A 789 -45.62 -2.15 6.01
C ALA A 789 -44.61 -1.74 7.09
N LYS A 790 -43.31 -2.01 6.86
CA LYS A 790 -42.24 -1.70 7.83
C LYS A 790 -42.09 -0.19 8.14
N TRP A 791 -42.60 0.68 7.28
CA TRP A 791 -42.60 2.14 7.43
C TRP A 791 -43.93 2.69 7.98
N ALA A 792 -44.93 1.84 8.18
CA ALA A 792 -46.21 2.26 8.75
C ALA A 792 -46.03 2.68 10.22
N MET A 793 -46.91 3.57 10.68
CA MET A 793 -46.87 4.21 12.01
C MET A 793 -47.94 3.64 12.91
#